data_AF-A0A1Y3XJ89-F1
#
_entry.id   AF-A0A1Y3XJ89-F1
#
_cell.length_a   1.000
_cell.length_b   1.000
_cell.length_c   1.000
_cell.angle_alpha   90.00
_cell.angle_beta   90.00
_cell.angle_gamma   90.00
#
_symmetry.space_group_name_H-M   'P 1'
#
loop_
_entity.id
_entity.type
_entity.pdbx_description
1 polymer ?
#
loop_
_entity_poly.entity_id
_entity_poly.type
_entity_poly.pdbx_seq_one_letter_code
_entity_poly.pdbx_strand_id
1 'polypeptide(L)'
;MGELDTIPVAGGADPAADGFFRIAAATPKIRVADVEGNARAVLACVRAAAEAGVGALALPELCLTGYTCGDLFQNRPLVTACERALAWLLAETRDVPVLLTVGLPVAAGGALYNCAAVCCAGELLGLTAKSYLPNYGEFYEQRWFEPAPVEPRWVPFAGEDSVPLGAGLVYRCVDPLLQDVAVGVEICEDLWVAAPPSTEMALAGDATIILNPSASDEVVGKAAYRRDLVRGQSARLYCAYAYADAGAGESTTDLVFAGENLIAENGSLLARTPLMSCDMAVADVDIDRLVAERRRSNTWKRPAGGEGACCEVRFSFAGEMARDAPDLMRSALDIDRVFPRTPFVPADHGDLAERCEEIFSLQAAGLATRLAHTGTRHAVIGLSGGLDSTLALLVTVRAFDSIGLDRTGITAVSMPGFGTTGRTKGNAATLAAALGVDFREIPIHAAVEQHFRDIGHDPAVTDVTYENSQARERTQLLMDIANQAGGFVIGTGDLSELALGWATYNGDHMSMYGVNASVPKTLVRHLVRYAADAFGGQIERTLLDILDTPVSPELLPPTGDGQIAQRTEDLVGPYELHDFFLYHLLRFGFAPGKIFRMACRSFAGTYDVHTIWSWLRVFYRRFFAQQFKRSCLPDGPKVGSVTLSPRGDWRMPSDASARLWLAEIDSLEP
;
A
#
# COMPACT_ATOMS: atom_id res chain seq x y z
N MET A 1 -18.82 -11.05 15.21
CA MET A 1 -17.74 -12.01 15.49
C MET A 1 -18.31 -13.42 15.57
N GLY A 2 -18.87 -13.97 14.48
CA GLY A 2 -19.57 -15.25 14.57
C GLY A 2 -19.68 -16.11 13.31
N GLU A 3 -19.06 -15.73 12.18
CA GLU A 3 -19.13 -16.52 10.94
C GLU A 3 -17.83 -16.51 10.11
N LEU A 4 -16.71 -15.99 10.63
CA LEU A 4 -15.43 -15.90 9.89
C LEU A 4 -14.39 -16.98 10.23
N ASP A 5 -14.61 -17.78 11.29
CA ASP A 5 -13.52 -18.55 11.91
C ASP A 5 -13.19 -19.90 11.24
N THR A 6 -13.89 -20.32 10.18
CA THR A 6 -13.52 -21.55 9.46
C THR A 6 -13.96 -21.51 8.00
N ILE A 7 -13.13 -20.97 7.10
CA ILE A 7 -13.21 -21.26 5.66
C ILE A 7 -12.19 -22.37 5.38
N PRO A 8 -12.59 -23.64 5.16
CA PRO A 8 -11.66 -24.72 4.85
C PRO A 8 -11.25 -24.67 3.37
N VAL A 9 -9.95 -24.55 3.11
CA VAL A 9 -9.38 -24.50 1.74
C VAL A 9 -8.78 -25.86 1.40
N ALA A 10 -9.24 -26.49 0.33
CA ALA A 10 -8.76 -27.79 -0.12
C ALA A 10 -7.62 -27.64 -1.15
N GLY A 11 -6.37 -27.77 -0.67
CA GLY A 11 -5.23 -28.28 -1.46
C GLY A 11 -4.34 -27.26 -2.19
N GLY A 12 -3.08 -27.17 -1.77
CA GLY A 12 -1.95 -26.85 -2.66
C GLY A 12 -0.97 -25.78 -2.18
N ALA A 13 -1.39 -24.84 -1.34
CA ALA A 13 -0.53 -23.86 -0.67
C ALA A 13 -0.90 -23.83 0.81
N ASP A 14 0.09 -23.74 1.70
CA ASP A 14 -0.13 -23.78 3.15
C ASP A 14 -1.09 -22.65 3.58
N PRO A 15 -2.29 -22.96 4.13
CA PRO A 15 -3.40 -22.01 4.30
C PRO A 15 -3.23 -20.91 5.37
N ALA A 16 -2.09 -20.82 6.09
CA ALA A 16 -2.01 -20.02 7.33
C ALA A 16 -1.36 -18.63 7.23
N ALA A 17 -0.58 -18.32 6.19
CA ALA A 17 0.33 -17.18 6.22
C ALA A 17 0.12 -16.20 5.04
N ASP A 18 -0.57 -15.07 5.27
CA ASP A 18 -0.69 -13.97 4.30
C ASP A 18 0.48 -12.96 4.40
N GLY A 19 1.65 -13.42 4.85
CA GLY A 19 2.84 -12.59 4.99
C GLY A 19 2.73 -11.48 6.05
N PHE A 20 1.74 -11.52 6.95
CA PHE A 20 1.61 -10.54 8.03
C PHE A 20 2.38 -10.99 9.27
N PHE A 21 3.26 -10.14 9.77
CA PHE A 21 4.05 -10.40 10.97
C PHE A 21 3.81 -9.31 12.00
N ARG A 22 3.52 -9.69 13.24
CA ARG A 22 3.20 -8.73 14.30
C ARG A 22 4.47 -8.25 15.00
N ILE A 23 4.67 -6.94 15.02
CA ILE A 23 5.78 -6.31 15.75
C ILE A 23 5.28 -5.32 16.79
N ALA A 24 6.12 -5.04 17.78
CA ALA A 24 5.81 -4.08 18.82
C ALA A 24 7.00 -3.19 19.21
N ALA A 25 6.67 -2.03 19.76
CA ALA A 25 7.58 -1.18 20.51
C ALA A 25 6.93 -0.83 21.85
N ALA A 26 7.66 -1.00 22.95
CA ALA A 26 7.13 -0.79 24.30
C ALA A 26 8.13 -0.05 25.18
N THR A 27 7.62 0.73 26.14
CA THR A 27 8.43 1.46 27.12
C THR A 27 8.13 0.94 28.52
N PRO A 28 9.02 0.16 29.16
CA PRO A 28 8.83 -0.25 30.54
C PRO A 28 8.95 0.97 31.46
N LYS A 29 8.20 0.97 32.56
CA LYS A 29 8.39 1.94 33.63
C LYS A 29 9.58 1.51 34.48
N ILE A 30 10.68 2.24 34.35
CA ILE A 30 11.95 1.91 34.99
C ILE A 30 12.21 2.80 36.22
N ARG A 31 13.34 2.56 36.88
CA ARG A 31 13.94 3.45 37.86
C ARG A 31 15.46 3.42 37.65
N VAL A 32 16.06 4.59 37.51
CA VAL A 32 17.51 4.73 37.28
C VAL A 32 18.31 3.94 38.33
N ALA A 33 19.22 3.08 37.84
CA ALA A 33 20.08 2.15 38.58
C ALA A 33 19.39 1.01 39.37
N ASP A 34 18.05 0.85 39.30
CA ASP A 34 17.33 -0.29 39.90
C ASP A 34 17.24 -1.47 38.93
N VAL A 35 18.38 -2.11 38.66
CA VAL A 35 18.52 -3.12 37.60
C VAL A 35 17.54 -4.30 37.77
N GLU A 36 17.32 -4.75 39.00
CA GLU A 36 16.39 -5.85 39.27
C GLU A 36 14.93 -5.44 39.04
N GLY A 37 14.53 -4.25 39.52
CA GLY A 37 13.20 -3.70 39.25
C GLY A 37 12.95 -3.50 37.76
N ASN A 38 13.95 -2.96 37.05
CA ASN A 38 13.89 -2.72 35.62
C ASN A 38 13.78 -4.02 34.81
N ALA A 39 14.53 -5.05 35.18
CA ALA A 39 14.43 -6.37 34.55
C ALA A 39 13.02 -6.97 34.71
N ARG A 40 12.39 -6.82 35.88
CA ARG A 40 10.99 -7.27 36.06
C ARG A 40 10.00 -6.47 35.22
N ALA A 41 10.21 -5.16 35.08
CA ALA A 41 9.38 -4.31 34.21
C ALA A 41 9.55 -4.70 32.73
N VAL A 42 10.78 -4.97 32.29
CA VAL A 42 11.09 -5.53 30.96
C VAL A 42 10.38 -6.86 30.75
N LEU A 43 10.49 -7.80 31.69
CA LEU A 43 9.83 -9.11 31.58
C LEU A 43 8.30 -8.97 31.48
N ALA A 44 7.70 -8.03 32.20
CA ALA A 44 6.27 -7.76 32.12
C ALA A 44 5.87 -7.26 30.72
N CYS A 45 6.64 -6.36 30.11
CA CYS A 45 6.43 -5.93 28.72
C CYS A 45 6.60 -7.09 27.72
N VAL A 46 7.62 -7.93 27.90
CA VAL A 46 7.88 -9.10 27.05
C VAL A 46 6.71 -10.08 27.10
N ARG A 47 6.20 -10.39 28.30
CA ARG A 47 5.03 -11.28 28.46
C ARG A 47 3.76 -10.68 27.85
N ALA A 48 3.52 -9.39 28.05
CA ALA A 48 2.39 -8.70 27.42
C ALA A 48 2.48 -8.70 25.88
N ALA A 49 3.68 -8.55 25.32
CA ALA A 49 3.90 -8.65 23.88
C ALA A 49 3.64 -10.08 23.36
N ALA A 50 4.12 -11.09 24.08
CA ALA A 50 3.88 -12.50 23.75
C ALA A 50 2.38 -12.85 23.81
N GLU A 51 1.66 -12.38 24.82
CA GLU A 51 0.20 -12.52 24.93
C GLU A 51 -0.54 -11.83 23.76
N ALA A 52 -0.02 -10.71 23.28
CA ALA A 52 -0.52 -10.04 22.07
C ALA A 52 -0.09 -10.74 20.76
N GLY A 53 0.68 -11.83 20.84
CA GLY A 53 1.20 -12.61 19.72
C GLY A 53 2.18 -11.82 18.84
N VAL A 54 2.97 -10.93 19.45
CA VAL A 54 4.08 -10.22 18.81
C VAL A 54 5.21 -11.21 18.52
N GLY A 55 5.82 -11.13 17.34
CA GLY A 55 7.02 -11.90 17.00
C GLY A 55 8.33 -11.11 17.13
N ALA A 56 8.30 -9.77 17.05
CA ALA A 56 9.48 -8.93 17.32
C ALA A 56 9.15 -7.71 18.19
N LEU A 57 9.94 -7.46 19.23
CA LEU A 57 9.72 -6.41 20.22
C LEU A 57 10.96 -5.51 20.37
N ALA A 58 10.79 -4.21 20.13
CA ALA A 58 11.76 -3.20 20.53
C ALA A 58 11.46 -2.71 21.96
N LEU A 59 12.47 -2.73 22.82
CA LEU A 59 12.50 -2.04 24.12
C LEU A 59 13.55 -0.93 24.11
N PRO A 60 13.45 0.07 25.01
CA PRO A 60 14.26 1.28 24.94
C PRO A 60 15.75 1.05 25.18
N GLU A 61 16.53 2.03 24.75
CA GLU A 61 17.96 2.11 25.00
C GLU A 61 18.27 2.06 26.50
N LEU A 62 19.27 1.25 26.88
CA LEU A 62 19.75 1.10 28.27
C LEU A 62 18.63 0.82 29.30
N CYS A 63 17.53 0.20 28.91
CA CYS A 63 16.35 0.01 29.77
C CYS A 63 16.61 -0.81 31.05
N LEU A 64 17.68 -1.60 31.15
CA LEU A 64 18.05 -2.28 32.40
C LEU A 64 18.64 -1.32 33.45
N THR A 65 19.33 -0.26 33.03
CA THR A 65 19.90 0.72 33.94
C THR A 65 19.08 2.00 34.05
N GLY A 66 18.35 2.34 32.99
CA GLY A 66 18.04 3.72 32.65
C GLY A 66 19.19 4.36 31.90
N TYR A 67 18.87 5.10 30.84
CA TYR A 67 19.83 5.83 30.02
C TYR A 67 20.57 6.91 30.81
N THR A 68 19.86 7.55 31.75
CA THR A 68 20.35 8.70 32.52
C THR A 68 21.22 8.34 33.74
N CYS A 69 21.83 7.14 33.77
CA CYS A 69 22.70 6.71 34.87
C CYS A 69 24.02 7.50 34.99
N GLY A 70 24.47 8.15 33.92
CA GLY A 70 25.68 8.97 33.90
C GLY A 70 26.93 8.23 34.40
N ASP A 71 27.73 8.87 35.26
CA ASP A 71 28.98 8.28 35.78
C ASP A 71 28.79 6.95 36.55
N LEU A 72 27.55 6.58 36.89
CA LEU A 72 27.27 5.25 37.43
C LEU A 72 27.62 4.12 36.46
N PHE A 73 27.66 4.36 35.14
CA PHE A 73 28.10 3.38 34.15
C PHE A 73 29.52 2.86 34.38
N GLN A 74 30.39 3.64 35.03
CA GLN A 74 31.76 3.23 35.37
C GLN A 74 31.83 2.31 36.61
N ASN A 75 30.71 2.12 37.30
CA ASN A 75 30.67 1.34 38.53
C ASN A 75 30.42 -0.15 38.23
N ARG A 76 31.40 -0.98 38.57
CA ARG A 76 31.33 -2.44 38.41
C ARG A 76 30.04 -3.08 38.98
N PRO A 77 29.51 -2.67 40.15
CA PRO A 77 28.25 -3.21 40.65
C PRO A 77 27.08 -3.06 39.67
N LEU A 78 26.96 -1.91 38.99
CA LEU A 78 25.89 -1.66 38.01
C LEU A 78 26.05 -2.58 36.80
N VAL A 79 27.25 -2.61 36.20
CA VAL A 79 27.54 -3.42 35.01
C VAL A 79 27.35 -4.92 35.29
N THR A 80 27.89 -5.43 36.41
CA THR A 80 27.71 -6.85 36.77
C THR A 80 26.26 -7.17 37.15
N ALA A 81 25.49 -6.22 37.69
CA ALA A 81 24.07 -6.42 37.92
C ALA A 81 23.30 -6.55 36.60
N CYS A 82 23.66 -5.77 35.57
CA CYS A 82 23.01 -5.84 34.25
C CYS A 82 23.23 -7.20 33.58
N GLU A 83 24.47 -7.70 33.58
CA GLU A 83 24.76 -9.02 33.02
C GLU A 83 23.98 -10.13 33.73
N ARG A 84 23.92 -10.12 35.06
CA ARG A 84 23.11 -11.09 35.82
C ARG A 84 21.61 -10.95 35.55
N ALA A 85 21.12 -9.73 35.40
CA ALA A 85 19.72 -9.47 35.11
C ALA A 85 19.34 -9.93 33.70
N LEU A 86 20.23 -9.76 32.71
CA LEU A 86 20.05 -10.34 31.39
C LEU A 86 20.03 -11.86 31.44
N ALA A 87 20.97 -12.50 32.16
CA ALA A 87 20.98 -13.95 32.33
C ALA A 87 19.68 -14.48 32.99
N TRP A 88 19.14 -13.73 33.95
CA TRP A 88 17.83 -14.04 34.54
C TRP A 88 16.69 -13.86 33.54
N LEU A 89 16.68 -12.79 32.75
CA LEU A 89 15.69 -12.57 31.69
C LEU A 89 15.70 -13.71 30.66
N LEU A 90 16.88 -14.13 30.20
CA LEU A 90 17.03 -15.27 29.29
C LEU A 90 16.41 -16.55 29.86
N ALA A 91 16.60 -16.81 31.16
CA ALA A 91 15.98 -17.97 31.81
C ALA A 91 14.44 -17.86 31.88
N GLU A 92 13.90 -16.66 32.11
CA GLU A 92 12.46 -16.39 32.23
C GLU A 92 11.73 -16.28 30.88
N THR A 93 12.45 -16.22 29.76
CA THR A 93 11.90 -16.07 28.40
C THR A 93 12.18 -17.27 27.49
N ARG A 94 12.60 -18.42 28.05
CA ARG A 94 12.84 -19.66 27.28
C ARG A 94 11.63 -20.17 26.51
N ASP A 95 10.44 -19.96 27.04
CA ASP A 95 9.16 -20.36 26.48
C ASP A 95 8.46 -19.22 25.71
N VAL A 96 9.15 -18.08 25.54
CA VAL A 96 8.58 -16.89 24.90
C VAL A 96 9.09 -16.77 23.46
N PRO A 97 8.23 -16.98 22.45
CA PRO A 97 8.62 -16.94 21.04
C PRO A 97 8.62 -15.50 20.50
N VAL A 98 9.42 -14.63 21.11
CA VAL A 98 9.57 -13.23 20.74
C VAL A 98 11.04 -12.91 20.55
N LEU A 99 11.40 -12.39 19.38
CA LEU A 99 12.71 -11.77 19.19
C LEU A 99 12.67 -10.37 19.80
N LEU A 100 13.45 -10.13 20.84
CA LEU A 100 13.36 -8.90 21.64
C LEU A 100 14.72 -8.24 21.83
N THR A 101 14.72 -6.91 21.90
CA THR A 101 15.90 -6.13 22.30
C THR A 101 15.85 -5.83 23.80
N VAL A 102 16.99 -5.89 24.49
CA VAL A 102 17.13 -5.41 25.88
C VAL A 102 18.31 -4.43 25.94
N GLY A 103 18.06 -3.18 26.29
CA GLY A 103 19.10 -2.16 26.39
C GLY A 103 19.94 -2.30 27.66
N LEU A 104 21.27 -2.36 27.53
CA LEU A 104 22.20 -2.48 28.66
C LEU A 104 23.64 -2.04 28.33
N PRO A 105 24.46 -1.69 29.34
CA PRO A 105 25.89 -1.48 29.16
C PRO A 105 26.65 -2.82 29.14
N VAL A 106 27.52 -3.02 28.15
CA VAL A 106 28.33 -4.25 27.98
C VAL A 106 29.80 -3.93 28.13
N ALA A 107 30.48 -4.56 29.09
CA ALA A 107 31.94 -4.45 29.23
C ALA A 107 32.65 -5.56 28.44
N ALA A 108 33.55 -5.19 27.51
CA ALA A 108 34.33 -6.15 26.74
C ALA A 108 35.81 -5.73 26.61
N GLY A 109 36.66 -6.34 27.43
CA GLY A 109 38.05 -5.92 27.59
C GLY A 109 38.14 -4.64 28.43
N GLY A 110 38.83 -3.62 27.91
CA GLY A 110 38.96 -2.32 28.58
C GLY A 110 37.86 -1.30 28.24
N ALA A 111 36.90 -1.66 27.38
CA ALA A 111 35.86 -0.77 26.87
C ALA A 111 34.47 -1.14 27.42
N LEU A 112 33.60 -0.13 27.48
CA LEU A 112 32.18 -0.26 27.79
C LEU A 112 31.38 0.18 26.56
N TYR A 113 30.38 -0.60 26.18
CA TYR A 113 29.55 -0.33 25.00
C TYR A 113 28.10 -0.13 25.42
N ASN A 114 27.43 0.80 24.73
CA ASN A 114 25.98 0.94 24.80
C ASN A 114 25.36 -0.07 23.83
N CYS A 115 24.66 -1.07 24.36
CA CYS A 115 24.20 -2.21 23.58
C CYS A 115 22.72 -2.47 23.71
N ALA A 116 22.17 -3.06 22.64
CA ALA A 116 20.93 -3.81 22.65
C ALA A 116 21.26 -5.29 22.55
N ALA A 117 21.02 -6.04 23.63
CA ALA A 117 21.05 -7.50 23.61
C ALA A 117 19.84 -8.02 22.84
N VAL A 118 20.07 -8.79 21.77
CA VAL A 118 19.00 -9.39 20.97
C VAL A 118 18.83 -10.83 21.41
N CYS A 119 17.62 -11.15 21.87
CA CYS A 119 17.32 -12.44 22.49
C CYS A 119 16.10 -13.07 21.84
N CYS A 120 16.04 -14.40 21.78
CA CYS A 120 14.86 -15.15 21.37
C CYS A 120 14.84 -16.51 22.08
N ALA A 121 13.68 -16.97 22.55
CA ALA A 121 13.53 -18.28 23.19
C ALA A 121 14.57 -18.58 24.30
N GLY A 122 14.95 -17.55 25.06
CA GLY A 122 15.95 -17.64 26.13
C GLY A 122 17.42 -17.76 25.68
N GLU A 123 17.69 -17.59 24.39
CA GLU A 123 19.04 -17.53 23.80
C GLU A 123 19.47 -16.07 23.57
N LEU A 124 20.71 -15.73 23.90
CA LEU A 124 21.33 -14.46 23.54
C LEU A 124 21.97 -14.59 22.15
N LEU A 125 21.34 -13.99 21.15
CA LEU A 125 21.76 -14.11 19.74
C LEU A 125 22.92 -13.16 19.40
N GLY A 126 22.92 -11.97 20.00
CA GLY A 126 23.93 -10.95 19.72
C GLY A 126 23.80 -9.71 20.58
N LEU A 127 24.85 -8.91 20.56
CA LEU A 127 24.99 -7.65 21.27
C LEU A 127 25.21 -6.55 20.23
N THR A 128 24.13 -5.95 19.76
CA THR A 128 24.23 -4.81 18.85
C THR A 128 24.77 -3.61 19.63
N ALA A 129 25.93 -3.08 19.25
CA ALA A 129 26.52 -1.90 19.86
C ALA A 129 26.17 -0.63 19.06
N LYS A 130 25.95 0.49 19.77
CA LYS A 130 25.64 1.80 19.18
C LYS A 130 26.85 2.32 18.37
N SER A 131 26.61 2.72 17.12
CA SER A 131 27.69 3.18 16.23
C SER A 131 28.05 4.64 16.49
N TYR A 132 27.04 5.47 16.61
CA TYR A 132 27.20 6.92 16.75
C TYR A 132 26.82 7.35 18.17
N LEU A 133 27.84 7.73 18.94
CA LEU A 133 27.68 8.23 20.31
C LEU A 133 27.55 9.75 20.29
N PRO A 134 26.35 10.32 20.52
CA PRO A 134 26.19 11.76 20.59
C PRO A 134 26.98 12.32 21.79
N ASN A 135 27.77 13.35 21.52
CA ASN A 135 28.59 14.03 22.51
C ASN A 135 28.55 15.55 22.29
N TYR A 136 27.33 16.06 22.10
CA TYR A 136 26.99 17.46 21.87
C TYR A 136 25.69 17.79 22.62
N GLY A 137 25.49 19.08 22.93
CA GLY A 137 24.31 19.53 23.67
C GLY A 137 24.21 18.88 25.05
N GLU A 138 23.09 18.22 25.29
CA GLU A 138 22.71 17.46 26.48
C GLU A 138 23.35 16.06 26.55
N PHE A 139 23.94 15.58 25.46
CA PHE A 139 24.51 14.23 25.36
C PHE A 139 26.01 14.20 25.65
N TYR A 140 26.43 13.23 26.47
CA TYR A 140 27.81 13.03 26.90
C TYR A 140 28.27 11.57 26.76
N GLU A 141 27.71 10.81 25.81
CA GLU A 141 27.87 9.35 25.78
C GLU A 141 29.33 8.87 25.66
N GLN A 142 30.17 9.61 24.92
CA GLN A 142 31.60 9.28 24.77
C GLN A 142 32.40 9.41 26.08
N ARG A 143 31.81 9.99 27.14
CA ARG A 143 32.40 9.97 28.48
C ARG A 143 32.41 8.56 29.09
N TRP A 144 31.45 7.72 28.72
CA TRP A 144 31.22 6.41 29.35
C TRP A 144 31.36 5.25 28.39
N PHE A 145 31.03 5.44 27.11
CA PHE A 145 30.95 4.38 26.11
C PHE A 145 31.94 4.59 24.97
N GLU A 146 32.35 3.48 24.37
CA GLU A 146 33.06 3.42 23.09
C GLU A 146 32.08 3.13 21.95
N PRO A 147 32.29 3.68 20.75
CA PRO A 147 31.48 3.34 19.59
C PRO A 147 31.65 1.85 19.24
N ALA A 148 30.67 1.30 18.53
CA ALA A 148 30.70 -0.08 18.06
C ALA A 148 32.04 -0.45 17.39
N PRO A 149 32.58 -1.66 17.63
CA PRO A 149 33.80 -2.09 16.97
C PRO A 149 33.59 -2.17 15.45
N VAL A 150 34.63 -1.81 14.69
CA VAL A 150 34.61 -1.83 13.22
C VAL A 150 34.27 -3.21 12.69
N GLU A 151 34.84 -4.25 13.30
CA GLU A 151 34.52 -5.65 13.02
C GLU A 151 33.86 -6.28 14.26
N PRO A 152 32.80 -7.10 14.09
CA PRO A 152 32.18 -7.79 15.20
C PRO A 152 33.19 -8.60 16.02
N ARG A 153 33.13 -8.45 17.35
CA ARG A 153 33.93 -9.19 18.31
C ARG A 153 33.09 -10.31 18.90
N TRP A 154 33.67 -11.49 19.09
CA TRP A 154 32.98 -12.59 19.78
C TRP A 154 33.39 -12.59 21.25
N VAL A 155 32.40 -12.50 22.16
CA VAL A 155 32.63 -12.35 23.60
C VAL A 155 31.76 -13.31 24.41
N PRO A 156 32.24 -13.84 25.54
CA PRO A 156 31.36 -14.51 26.49
C PRO A 156 30.53 -13.46 27.23
N PHE A 157 29.22 -13.69 27.37
CA PHE A 157 28.35 -12.74 28.06
C PHE A 157 27.07 -13.41 28.57
N ALA A 158 26.65 -13.07 29.79
CA ALA A 158 25.36 -13.49 30.37
C ALA A 158 25.10 -15.01 30.36
N GLY A 159 26.16 -15.82 30.44
CA GLY A 159 26.08 -17.29 30.45
C GLY A 159 26.37 -17.95 29.09
N GLU A 160 26.42 -17.18 28.00
CA GLU A 160 26.83 -17.67 26.69
C GLU A 160 28.35 -17.60 26.53
N ASP A 161 28.93 -18.62 25.89
CA ASP A 161 30.38 -18.73 25.69
C ASP A 161 30.91 -17.76 24.61
N SER A 162 30.09 -17.45 23.60
CA SER A 162 30.51 -16.66 22.44
C SER A 162 29.33 -16.04 21.70
N VAL A 163 29.14 -14.73 21.87
CA VAL A 163 28.12 -13.93 21.17
C VAL A 163 28.76 -12.79 20.37
N PRO A 164 28.22 -12.43 19.19
CA PRO A 164 28.75 -11.34 18.38
C PRO A 164 28.39 -9.99 19.02
N LEU A 165 29.39 -9.13 19.22
CA LEU A 165 29.32 -7.76 19.69
C LEU A 165 29.79 -6.82 18.58
N GLY A 166 28.88 -6.02 18.02
CA GLY A 166 29.20 -5.13 16.91
C GLY A 166 28.01 -4.33 16.42
N ALA A 167 28.24 -3.47 15.42
CA ALA A 167 27.18 -2.90 14.61
C ALA A 167 26.88 -3.83 13.41
N GLY A 168 25.79 -3.57 12.68
CA GLY A 168 25.49 -4.29 11.43
C GLY A 168 25.19 -5.78 11.59
N LEU A 169 24.67 -6.19 12.76
CA LEU A 169 24.18 -7.54 13.00
C LEU A 169 22.77 -7.68 12.42
N VAL A 170 22.54 -8.74 11.64
CA VAL A 170 21.21 -9.06 11.07
C VAL A 170 20.78 -10.46 11.49
N TYR A 171 19.63 -10.52 12.15
CA TYR A 171 19.07 -11.74 12.71
C TYR A 171 18.07 -12.33 11.73
N ARG A 172 18.39 -13.47 11.11
CA ARG A 172 17.55 -14.13 10.10
C ARG A 172 16.84 -15.34 10.68
N CYS A 173 15.52 -15.34 10.57
CA CYS A 173 14.70 -16.48 10.98
C CYS A 173 14.91 -17.64 10.00
N VAL A 174 15.09 -18.86 10.52
CA VAL A 174 15.20 -20.08 9.71
C VAL A 174 13.95 -20.96 9.76
N ASP A 175 12.91 -20.51 10.48
CA ASP A 175 11.66 -21.25 10.60
C ASP A 175 10.89 -21.26 9.26
N PRO A 176 10.15 -22.34 8.97
CA PRO A 176 9.27 -22.39 7.80
C PRO A 176 8.32 -21.18 7.75
N LEU A 177 8.06 -20.66 6.54
CA LEU A 177 7.20 -19.50 6.25
C LEU A 177 7.69 -18.15 6.79
N LEU A 178 8.76 -18.11 7.60
CA LEU A 178 9.33 -16.89 8.18
C LEU A 178 10.69 -16.52 7.55
N GLN A 179 11.04 -17.07 6.39
CA GLN A 179 12.38 -16.86 5.79
C GLN A 179 12.64 -15.40 5.38
N ASP A 180 11.57 -14.67 5.08
CA ASP A 180 11.60 -13.24 4.77
C ASP A 180 11.59 -12.35 6.04
N VAL A 181 11.55 -12.95 7.24
CA VAL A 181 11.75 -12.24 8.51
C VAL A 181 13.25 -12.16 8.83
N ALA A 182 13.82 -11.00 8.52
CA ALA A 182 15.19 -10.64 8.85
C ALA A 182 15.20 -9.31 9.59
N VAL A 183 15.78 -9.32 10.79
CA VAL A 183 15.72 -8.19 11.74
C VAL A 183 17.09 -7.54 11.86
N GLY A 184 17.17 -6.25 11.56
CA GLY A 184 18.32 -5.41 11.90
C GLY A 184 18.04 -4.60 13.17
N VAL A 185 19.10 -4.24 13.90
CA VAL A 185 18.98 -3.40 15.11
C VAL A 185 19.98 -2.26 15.02
N GLU A 186 19.51 -1.03 15.23
CA GLU A 186 20.34 0.17 15.38
C GLU A 186 19.85 0.96 16.60
N ILE A 187 20.68 1.81 17.22
CA ILE A 187 20.35 2.40 18.53
C ILE A 187 20.30 3.93 18.44
N CYS A 188 19.15 4.51 18.77
CA CYS A 188 18.91 5.95 18.89
C CYS A 188 19.56 6.78 17.79
N GLU A 189 20.62 7.52 18.12
CA GLU A 189 21.39 8.45 17.26
C GLU A 189 21.78 7.83 15.91
N ASP A 190 21.94 6.50 15.85
CA ASP A 190 22.20 5.77 14.61
C ASP A 190 21.17 6.10 13.50
N LEU A 191 19.90 6.37 13.84
CA LEU A 191 18.87 6.81 12.87
C LEU A 191 19.07 8.26 12.38
N TRP A 192 19.69 9.10 13.19
CA TRP A 192 19.74 10.56 13.01
C TRP A 192 20.89 11.02 12.11
N VAL A 193 21.87 10.13 11.88
CA VAL A 193 23.01 10.42 11.02
C VAL A 193 22.64 10.32 9.54
N ALA A 194 23.49 10.90 8.68
CA ALA A 194 23.24 10.93 7.24
C ALA A 194 23.22 9.53 6.57
N ALA A 195 23.96 8.58 7.13
CA ALA A 195 24.05 7.20 6.64
C ALA A 195 23.83 6.21 7.80
N PRO A 196 22.56 5.95 8.20
CA PRO A 196 22.25 5.04 9.31
C PRO A 196 22.70 3.60 9.02
N PRO A 197 23.16 2.84 10.04
CA PRO A 197 23.51 1.43 9.92
C PRO A 197 22.40 0.56 9.31
N SER A 198 21.13 0.90 9.56
CA SER A 198 19.96 0.23 8.93
C SER A 198 20.00 0.22 7.41
N THR A 199 20.69 1.18 6.79
CA THR A 199 20.88 1.21 5.34
C THR A 199 21.64 -0.02 4.84
N GLU A 200 22.76 -0.36 5.48
CA GLU A 200 23.54 -1.54 5.10
C GLU A 200 22.85 -2.82 5.54
N MET A 201 22.22 -2.84 6.71
CA MET A 201 21.44 -4.01 7.16
C MET A 201 20.30 -4.35 6.20
N ALA A 202 19.60 -3.36 5.65
CA ALA A 202 18.55 -3.60 4.65
C ALA A 202 19.11 -3.98 3.28
N LEU A 203 20.17 -3.31 2.80
CA LEU A 203 20.68 -3.55 1.44
C LEU A 203 21.57 -4.79 1.33
N ALA A 204 22.47 -5.00 2.29
CA ALA A 204 23.45 -6.09 2.28
C ALA A 204 23.01 -7.29 3.12
N GLY A 205 22.35 -7.04 4.26
CA GLY A 205 21.81 -8.08 5.14
C GLY A 205 20.36 -8.49 4.84
N ASP A 206 19.68 -7.77 3.94
CA ASP A 206 18.27 -7.99 3.56
C ASP A 206 17.29 -7.91 4.75
N ALA A 207 17.61 -7.11 5.77
CA ALA A 207 16.72 -6.88 6.91
C ALA A 207 15.39 -6.27 6.43
N THR A 208 14.28 -6.97 6.67
CA THR A 208 12.91 -6.53 6.38
C THR A 208 12.28 -5.77 7.54
N ILE A 209 12.82 -5.94 8.75
CA ILE A 209 12.39 -5.27 9.97
C ILE A 209 13.61 -4.60 10.61
N ILE A 210 13.46 -3.35 11.06
CA ILE A 210 14.46 -2.65 11.88
C ILE A 210 13.86 -2.35 13.24
N LEU A 211 14.56 -2.75 14.30
CA LEU A 211 14.24 -2.37 15.67
C LEU A 211 15.18 -1.25 16.11
N ASN A 212 14.62 -0.18 16.67
CA ASN A 212 15.38 0.94 17.20
C ASN A 212 15.04 1.16 18.68
N PRO A 213 15.87 0.62 19.59
CA PRO A 213 15.95 1.04 20.97
C PRO A 213 16.45 2.48 21.05
N SER A 214 15.67 3.35 21.68
CA SER A 214 16.00 4.77 21.82
C SER A 214 15.85 5.27 23.24
N ALA A 215 16.65 6.27 23.58
CA ALA A 215 16.42 7.18 24.69
C ALA A 215 16.53 8.62 24.16
N SER A 216 15.48 9.05 23.47
CA SER A 216 15.39 10.40 22.92
C SER A 216 14.64 11.29 23.91
N ASP A 217 15.34 12.25 24.50
CA ASP A 217 14.71 13.28 25.31
C ASP A 217 13.66 14.04 24.48
N GLU A 218 12.69 14.66 25.15
CA GLU A 218 11.59 15.36 24.52
C GLU A 218 11.73 16.87 24.69
N VAL A 219 11.67 17.57 23.56
CA VAL A 219 11.61 19.03 23.46
C VAL A 219 10.51 19.43 22.49
N VAL A 220 10.04 20.68 22.58
CA VAL A 220 8.95 21.18 21.73
C VAL A 220 9.28 20.99 20.24
N GLY A 221 8.42 20.24 19.53
CA GLY A 221 8.52 19.99 18.10
C GLY A 221 9.30 18.74 17.69
N LYS A 222 10.05 18.10 18.61
CA LYS A 222 10.91 16.94 18.29
C LYS A 222 10.10 15.70 17.90
N ALA A 223 8.97 15.44 18.56
CA ALA A 223 8.08 14.33 18.20
C ALA A 223 7.68 14.29 16.70
N ALA A 224 7.37 15.44 16.08
CA ALA A 224 7.03 15.47 14.66
C ALA A 224 8.23 15.08 13.78
N TYR A 225 9.41 15.66 14.07
CA TYR A 225 10.65 15.37 13.37
C TYR A 225 11.07 13.90 13.50
N ARG A 226 10.97 13.32 14.71
CA ARG A 226 11.20 11.90 14.97
C ARG A 226 10.30 11.01 14.10
N ARG A 227 8.99 11.29 14.06
CA ARG A 227 8.04 10.53 13.22
C ARG A 227 8.43 10.61 11.74
N ASP A 228 8.88 11.76 11.26
CA ASP A 228 9.31 11.93 9.88
C ASP A 228 10.62 11.17 9.58
N LEU A 229 11.57 11.10 10.51
CA LEU A 229 12.76 10.25 10.38
C LEU A 229 12.39 8.77 10.29
N VAL A 230 11.56 8.27 11.21
CA VAL A 230 11.11 6.85 11.23
C VAL A 230 10.36 6.51 9.94
N ARG A 231 9.43 7.37 9.52
CA ARG A 231 8.69 7.19 8.25
C ARG A 231 9.65 7.23 7.05
N GLY A 232 10.50 8.25 6.97
CA GLY A 232 11.45 8.41 5.87
C GLY A 232 12.40 7.23 5.74
N GLN A 233 12.93 6.74 6.86
CA GLN A 233 13.84 5.60 6.85
C GLN A 233 13.13 4.30 6.45
N SER A 234 11.94 4.01 7.00
CA SER A 234 11.15 2.85 6.57
C SER A 234 10.81 2.87 5.08
N ALA A 235 10.54 4.05 4.52
CA ALA A 235 10.24 4.24 3.10
C ALA A 235 11.46 3.99 2.21
N ARG A 236 12.62 4.56 2.56
CA ARG A 236 13.87 4.44 1.78
C ARG A 236 14.37 3.01 1.72
N LEU A 237 14.19 2.25 2.81
CA LEU A 237 14.71 0.89 2.94
C LEU A 237 13.71 -0.18 2.49
N TYR A 238 12.45 0.17 2.22
CA TYR A 238 11.35 -0.79 2.07
C TYR A 238 11.35 -1.80 3.21
N CYS A 239 11.27 -1.30 4.45
CA CYS A 239 11.23 -2.13 5.65
C CYS A 239 10.07 -1.72 6.58
N ALA A 240 9.80 -2.58 7.54
CA ALA A 240 9.13 -2.22 8.78
C ALA A 240 10.13 -1.63 9.77
N TYR A 241 9.72 -0.64 10.56
CA TYR A 241 10.57 0.04 11.52
C TYR A 241 9.80 0.21 12.84
N ALA A 242 10.29 -0.43 13.92
CA ALA A 242 9.76 -0.28 15.26
C ALA A 242 10.72 0.54 16.12
N TYR A 243 10.23 1.67 16.64
CA TYR A 243 11.01 2.61 17.43
C TYR A 243 10.46 2.63 18.85
N ALA A 244 11.30 2.32 19.85
CA ALA A 244 10.93 2.30 21.26
C ALA A 244 11.70 3.35 22.04
N ASP A 245 11.00 4.35 22.57
CA ASP A 245 11.63 5.46 23.29
C ASP A 245 11.68 5.21 24.80
N ALA A 246 12.69 5.77 25.47
CA ALA A 246 12.72 5.84 26.92
C ALA A 246 11.58 6.74 27.42
N GLY A 247 11.18 6.58 28.68
CA GLY A 247 10.03 7.30 29.22
C GLY A 247 10.02 7.34 30.73
N ALA A 248 8.88 6.97 31.32
CA ALA A 248 8.66 7.08 32.76
C ALA A 248 9.73 6.31 33.56
N GLY A 249 10.46 7.03 34.41
CA GLY A 249 11.48 6.46 35.29
C GLY A 249 12.90 6.96 35.05
N GLU A 250 13.16 7.55 33.89
CA GLU A 250 14.41 8.26 33.62
C GLU A 250 14.59 9.47 34.55
N SER A 251 15.85 9.84 34.77
CA SER A 251 16.19 10.99 35.61
C SER A 251 15.76 12.29 34.96
N THR A 252 14.97 13.05 35.69
CA THR A 252 14.55 14.40 35.28
C THR A 252 15.46 15.49 35.85
N THR A 253 16.74 15.18 36.10
CA THR A 253 17.72 16.20 36.54
C THR A 253 17.75 17.34 35.53
N ASP A 254 17.81 17.01 34.23
CA ASP A 254 17.93 18.00 33.15
C ASP A 254 17.05 17.68 31.92
N LEU A 255 16.51 16.45 31.79
CA LEU A 255 15.80 15.97 30.60
C LEU A 255 14.44 15.35 30.92
N VAL A 256 13.57 15.27 29.92
CA VAL A 256 12.28 14.55 30.01
C VAL A 256 12.22 13.58 28.85
N PHE A 257 11.71 12.37 29.07
CA PHE A 257 11.56 11.35 28.02
C PHE A 257 10.09 11.00 27.87
N ALA A 258 9.59 10.97 26.62
CA ALA A 258 8.17 10.90 26.35
C ALA A 258 7.61 9.48 26.17
N GLY A 259 8.45 8.46 25.98
CA GLY A 259 7.97 7.09 25.75
C GLY A 259 7.14 6.95 24.48
N GLU A 260 7.45 7.73 23.43
CA GLU A 260 6.72 7.62 22.17
C GLU A 260 7.19 6.40 21.38
N ASN A 261 6.34 5.37 21.35
CA ASN A 261 6.57 4.15 20.60
C ASN A 261 5.90 4.24 19.23
N LEU A 262 6.63 3.90 18.17
CA LEU A 262 6.19 4.05 16.78
C LEU A 262 6.41 2.76 16.01
N ILE A 263 5.47 2.44 15.10
CA ILE A 263 5.66 1.41 14.08
C ILE A 263 5.35 2.00 12.72
N ALA A 264 6.32 1.96 11.80
CA ALA A 264 6.15 2.36 10.42
C ALA A 264 6.42 1.20 9.45
N GLU A 265 5.77 1.22 8.29
CA GLU A 265 5.93 0.28 7.20
C GLU A 265 5.99 1.07 5.89
N ASN A 266 7.14 1.06 5.23
CA ASN A 266 7.33 1.69 3.92
C ASN A 266 6.73 3.12 3.84
N GLY A 267 7.09 3.98 4.79
CA GLY A 267 6.65 5.38 4.88
C GLY A 267 5.30 5.62 5.54
N SER A 268 4.52 4.57 5.79
CA SER A 268 3.22 4.65 6.44
C SER A 268 3.37 4.38 7.93
N LEU A 269 2.87 5.28 8.79
CA LEU A 269 2.84 5.05 10.23
C LEU A 269 1.64 4.16 10.57
N LEU A 270 1.87 2.94 11.05
CA LEU A 270 0.83 1.95 11.35
C LEU A 270 0.32 2.07 12.79
N ALA A 271 1.22 2.33 13.74
CA ALA A 271 0.87 2.51 15.14
C ALA A 271 1.74 3.59 15.80
N ARG A 272 1.16 4.29 16.78
CA ARG A 272 1.87 5.21 17.66
C ARG A 272 1.22 5.26 19.03
N THR A 273 2.00 5.48 20.07
CA THR A 273 1.47 5.74 21.42
C THR A 273 1.32 7.24 21.68
N PRO A 274 0.44 7.65 22.61
CA PRO A 274 0.45 9.00 23.15
C PRO A 274 1.80 9.32 23.81
N LEU A 275 2.22 10.58 23.75
CA LEU A 275 3.36 11.06 24.55
C LEU A 275 3.06 10.91 26.04
N MET A 276 4.10 10.68 26.84
CA MET A 276 4.05 10.50 28.29
C MET A 276 3.22 9.27 28.71
N SER A 277 3.13 8.26 27.85
CA SER A 277 2.49 6.97 28.15
C SER A 277 3.53 5.86 28.27
N CYS A 278 3.14 4.73 28.88
CA CYS A 278 3.89 3.48 28.83
C CYS A 278 3.15 2.44 27.97
N ASP A 279 2.34 2.93 27.03
CA ASP A 279 1.55 2.07 26.16
C ASP A 279 2.49 1.35 25.16
N MET A 280 2.04 0.21 24.65
CA MET A 280 2.74 -0.54 23.63
C MET A 280 2.14 -0.21 22.26
N ALA A 281 2.99 0.20 21.31
CA ALA A 281 2.60 0.23 19.91
C ALA A 281 2.67 -1.20 19.37
N VAL A 282 1.59 -1.69 18.75
CA VAL A 282 1.52 -3.01 18.12
C VAL A 282 0.94 -2.85 16.72
N ALA A 283 1.55 -3.51 15.74
CA ALA A 283 1.03 -3.53 14.38
C ALA A 283 1.40 -4.82 13.63
N ASP A 284 0.49 -5.26 12.77
CA ASP A 284 0.72 -6.32 11.79
C ASP A 284 1.33 -5.70 10.51
N VAL A 285 2.62 -5.92 10.31
CA VAL A 285 3.37 -5.47 9.12
C VAL A 285 3.28 -6.50 8.00
N ASP A 286 3.20 -6.04 6.77
CA ASP A 286 3.06 -6.86 5.57
C ASP A 286 4.44 -7.13 4.96
N ILE A 287 5.04 -8.27 5.29
CA ILE A 287 6.37 -8.65 4.80
C ILE A 287 6.36 -8.87 3.28
N ASP A 288 5.31 -9.49 2.73
CA ASP A 288 5.19 -9.68 1.28
C ASP A 288 5.18 -8.34 0.55
N ARG A 289 4.53 -7.30 1.10
CA ARG A 289 4.53 -5.95 0.54
C ARG A 289 5.96 -5.42 0.43
N LEU A 290 6.73 -5.56 1.50
CA LEU A 290 8.12 -5.07 1.55
C LEU A 290 8.99 -5.80 0.51
N VAL A 291 8.87 -7.13 0.46
CA VAL A 291 9.59 -7.97 -0.49
C VAL A 291 9.17 -7.66 -1.93
N ALA A 292 7.88 -7.47 -2.21
CA ALA A 292 7.37 -7.11 -3.53
C ALA A 292 7.89 -5.74 -4.01
N GLU A 293 7.93 -4.75 -3.12
CA GLU A 293 8.46 -3.41 -3.42
C GLU A 293 9.96 -3.46 -3.75
N ARG A 294 10.73 -4.27 -3.01
CA ARG A 294 12.15 -4.55 -3.31
C ARG A 294 12.33 -5.23 -4.67
N ARG A 295 11.54 -6.27 -4.97
CA ARG A 295 11.59 -7.00 -6.25
C ARG A 295 11.23 -6.10 -7.44
N ARG A 296 10.25 -5.21 -7.28
CA ARG A 296 9.80 -4.29 -8.33
C ARG A 296 10.79 -3.16 -8.57
N SER A 297 11.45 -2.66 -7.53
CA SER A 297 12.34 -1.51 -7.59
C SER A 297 13.75 -1.92 -8.00
N ASN A 298 14.03 -1.96 -9.29
CA ASN A 298 15.35 -2.36 -9.79
C ASN A 298 16.50 -1.43 -9.36
N THR A 299 16.24 -0.24 -8.81
CA THR A 299 17.23 0.67 -8.22
C THR A 299 17.55 0.33 -6.77
N TRP A 300 16.67 -0.41 -6.10
CA TRP A 300 16.96 -1.06 -4.83
C TRP A 300 17.78 -2.32 -5.14
N LYS A 301 19.10 -2.25 -4.95
CA LYS A 301 20.01 -3.35 -5.26
C LYS A 301 20.93 -3.61 -4.08
N ARG A 302 21.16 -4.89 -3.84
CA ARG A 302 22.27 -5.33 -3.00
C ARG A 302 23.59 -4.88 -3.65
N PRO A 303 24.48 -4.19 -2.91
CA PRO A 303 25.76 -3.77 -3.45
C PRO A 303 26.60 -4.97 -3.87
N ALA A 304 27.23 -4.89 -5.06
CA ALA A 304 28.15 -5.91 -5.53
C ALA A 304 29.37 -5.99 -4.60
N GLY A 305 29.69 -7.18 -4.08
CA GLY A 305 30.77 -7.36 -3.11
C GLY A 305 30.41 -7.00 -1.66
N GLY A 306 29.12 -6.76 -1.35
CA GLY A 306 28.64 -6.57 0.03
C GLY A 306 28.54 -7.87 0.85
N GLU A 307 29.09 -8.98 0.36
CA GLU A 307 29.22 -10.23 1.12
C GLU A 307 30.17 -9.98 2.30
N GLY A 308 29.65 -10.11 3.53
CA GLY A 308 30.41 -9.84 4.76
C GLY A 308 30.28 -8.41 5.30
N ALA A 309 29.54 -7.50 4.65
CA ALA A 309 29.30 -6.15 5.18
C ALA A 309 28.39 -6.14 6.43
N CYS A 310 27.59 -7.20 6.60
CA CYS A 310 26.79 -7.43 7.80
C CYS A 310 27.11 -8.82 8.35
N CYS A 311 27.00 -8.97 9.67
CA CYS A 311 27.11 -10.27 10.32
C CYS A 311 25.71 -10.90 10.40
N GLU A 312 25.48 -11.96 9.64
CA GLU A 312 24.23 -12.74 9.73
C GLU A 312 24.28 -13.65 10.96
N VAL A 313 23.27 -13.53 11.82
CA VAL A 313 23.01 -14.42 12.94
C VAL A 313 21.71 -15.15 12.64
N ARG A 314 21.72 -16.49 12.67
CA ARG A 314 20.52 -17.30 12.40
C ARG A 314 19.83 -17.64 13.71
N PHE A 315 18.50 -17.62 13.70
CA PHE A 315 17.71 -17.98 14.88
C PHE A 315 16.41 -18.69 14.50
N SER A 316 15.81 -19.35 15.49
CA SER A 316 14.48 -19.96 15.44
C SER A 316 13.67 -19.48 16.64
N PHE A 317 12.36 -19.32 16.47
CA PHE A 317 11.44 -19.02 17.58
C PHE A 317 11.25 -20.19 18.54
N ALA A 318 11.70 -21.39 18.15
CA ALA A 318 11.65 -22.58 18.96
C ALA A 318 12.98 -22.88 19.70
N GLY A 319 13.98 -22.01 19.56
CA GLY A 319 15.35 -22.24 20.05
C GLY A 319 16.16 -23.20 19.17
N GLU A 320 17.32 -23.66 19.64
CA GLU A 320 18.18 -24.60 18.92
C GLU A 320 17.41 -25.88 18.50
N MET A 321 17.04 -25.95 17.22
CA MET A 321 16.59 -27.15 16.49
C MET A 321 15.26 -27.80 16.95
N ALA A 322 14.25 -27.03 17.33
CA ALA A 322 12.90 -27.58 17.53
C ALA A 322 12.08 -27.65 16.23
N ARG A 323 11.32 -28.74 16.07
CA ARG A 323 10.52 -29.06 14.86
C ARG A 323 9.16 -28.38 14.82
N ASP A 324 8.72 -27.84 15.96
CA ASP A 324 7.37 -27.29 16.17
C ASP A 324 7.47 -25.78 16.45
N ALA A 325 7.93 -25.01 15.46
CA ALA A 325 7.99 -23.56 15.56
C ALA A 325 6.57 -22.96 15.66
N PRO A 326 6.37 -21.91 16.47
CA PRO A 326 5.08 -21.25 16.59
C PRO A 326 4.68 -20.58 15.28
N ASP A 327 3.39 -20.64 14.96
CA ASP A 327 2.84 -19.94 13.79
C ASP A 327 2.70 -18.45 14.10
N LEU A 328 3.72 -17.68 13.72
CA LEU A 328 3.78 -16.23 13.91
C LEU A 328 3.41 -15.45 12.66
N MET A 329 3.27 -16.13 11.51
CA MET A 329 2.81 -15.51 10.29
C MET A 329 1.29 -15.56 10.25
N ARG A 330 0.66 -14.41 10.04
CA ARG A 330 -0.78 -14.24 10.23
C ARG A 330 -1.51 -14.22 8.90
N SER A 331 -2.72 -14.75 8.91
CA SER A 331 -3.67 -14.49 7.83
C SER A 331 -4.21 -13.06 7.91
N ALA A 332 -4.64 -12.51 6.77
CA ALA A 332 -5.38 -11.27 6.70
C ALA A 332 -6.71 -11.31 7.50
N LEU A 333 -7.23 -12.49 7.84
CA LEU A 333 -8.39 -12.64 8.72
C LEU A 333 -8.03 -12.46 10.21
N ASP A 334 -6.79 -12.76 10.61
CA ASP A 334 -6.34 -12.86 12.02
C ASP A 334 -5.57 -11.62 12.52
N ILE A 335 -5.47 -10.58 11.71
CA ILE A 335 -4.83 -9.29 12.05
C ILE A 335 -5.88 -8.24 12.37
N ASP A 336 -5.56 -7.17 13.09
CA ASP A 336 -6.55 -6.11 13.34
C ASP A 336 -6.70 -5.11 12.18
N ARG A 337 -5.70 -5.08 11.30
CA ARG A 337 -5.61 -4.17 10.16
C ARG A 337 -6.77 -4.37 9.18
N VAL A 338 -7.40 -3.26 8.78
CA VAL A 338 -8.44 -3.23 7.73
C VAL A 338 -7.93 -2.40 6.57
N PHE A 339 -8.06 -2.92 5.36
CA PHE A 339 -7.60 -2.23 4.15
C PHE A 339 -8.71 -1.33 3.60
N PRO A 340 -8.38 -0.17 3.02
CA PRO A 340 -9.37 0.67 2.38
C PRO A 340 -10.11 -0.07 1.27
N ARG A 341 -11.45 -0.05 1.29
CA ARG A 341 -12.30 -0.66 0.25
C ARG A 341 -12.04 -0.08 -1.14
N THR A 342 -11.63 1.18 -1.18
CA THR A 342 -11.34 1.93 -2.40
C THR A 342 -9.87 2.36 -2.39
N PRO A 343 -8.90 1.44 -2.60
CA PRO A 343 -7.47 1.72 -2.41
C PRO A 343 -6.88 2.73 -3.41
N PHE A 344 -7.60 3.02 -4.50
CA PHE A 344 -7.27 4.08 -5.43
C PHE A 344 -7.83 5.46 -5.05
N VAL A 345 -8.79 5.50 -4.12
CA VAL A 345 -9.35 6.75 -3.62
C VAL A 345 -8.48 7.22 -2.47
N PRO A 346 -8.02 8.48 -2.48
CA PRO A 346 -7.29 9.02 -1.35
C PRO A 346 -8.08 8.90 -0.05
N ALA A 347 -7.44 8.40 1.01
CA ALA A 347 -8.03 8.46 2.35
C ALA A 347 -8.25 9.93 2.73
N ASP A 348 -9.47 10.26 3.19
CA ASP A 348 -9.81 11.62 3.57
C ASP A 348 -9.17 11.98 4.93
N HIS A 349 -8.05 12.69 4.85
CA HIS A 349 -7.38 13.30 6.01
C HIS A 349 -7.58 14.82 6.04
N GLY A 350 -8.61 15.34 5.35
CA GLY A 350 -8.84 16.75 5.14
C GLY A 350 -8.19 17.32 3.86
N ASP A 351 -7.55 16.48 3.05
CA ASP A 351 -6.83 16.84 1.81
C ASP A 351 -7.44 16.22 0.53
N LEU A 352 -8.62 15.58 0.61
CA LEU A 352 -9.24 14.91 -0.53
C LEU A 352 -9.48 15.86 -1.72
N ALA A 353 -9.91 17.09 -1.45
CA ALA A 353 -10.14 18.11 -2.48
C ALA A 353 -8.84 18.48 -3.23
N GLU A 354 -7.73 18.63 -2.50
CA GLU A 354 -6.41 18.94 -3.08
C GLU A 354 -5.93 17.81 -3.99
N ARG A 355 -6.09 16.55 -3.57
CA ARG A 355 -5.70 15.39 -4.38
C ARG A 355 -6.60 15.20 -5.62
N CYS A 356 -7.91 15.42 -5.49
CA CYS A 356 -8.81 15.43 -6.65
C CYS A 356 -8.39 16.50 -7.67
N GLU A 357 -8.03 17.69 -7.18
CA GLU A 357 -7.53 18.79 -8.02
C GLU A 357 -6.22 18.44 -8.73
N GLU A 358 -5.29 17.79 -8.03
CA GLU A 358 -4.03 17.28 -8.62
C GLU A 358 -4.31 16.27 -9.73
N ILE A 359 -5.18 15.28 -9.49
CA ILE A 359 -5.56 14.27 -10.49
C ILE A 359 -6.16 14.93 -11.74
N PHE A 360 -7.13 15.84 -11.56
CA PHE A 360 -7.71 16.59 -12.68
C PHE A 360 -6.66 17.37 -13.47
N SER A 361 -5.74 18.03 -12.77
CA SER A 361 -4.68 18.82 -13.38
C SER A 361 -3.71 17.94 -14.18
N LEU A 362 -3.36 16.75 -13.70
CA LEU A 362 -2.52 15.79 -14.42
C LEU A 362 -3.21 15.29 -15.70
N GLN A 363 -4.50 14.95 -15.63
CA GLN A 363 -5.27 14.53 -16.82
C GLN A 363 -5.32 15.66 -17.86
N ALA A 364 -5.64 16.88 -17.43
CA ALA A 364 -5.75 18.04 -18.31
C ALA A 364 -4.40 18.43 -18.93
N ALA A 365 -3.31 18.42 -18.16
CA ALA A 365 -1.97 18.73 -18.65
C ALA A 365 -1.48 17.73 -19.70
N GLY A 366 -1.77 16.44 -19.52
CA GLY A 366 -1.49 15.39 -20.50
C GLY A 366 -2.17 15.64 -21.84
N LEU A 367 -3.47 15.95 -21.81
CA LEU A 367 -4.23 16.28 -23.01
C LEU A 367 -3.77 17.60 -23.65
N ALA A 368 -3.56 18.65 -22.84
CA ALA A 368 -3.09 19.96 -23.30
C ALA A 368 -1.75 19.84 -24.05
N THR A 369 -0.84 19.00 -23.57
CA THR A 369 0.44 18.70 -24.22
C THR A 369 0.23 18.07 -25.60
N ARG A 370 -0.69 17.10 -25.71
CA ARG A 370 -1.03 16.43 -26.98
C ARG A 370 -1.65 17.39 -27.99
N LEU A 371 -2.58 18.25 -27.55
CA LEU A 371 -3.21 19.27 -28.39
C LEU A 371 -2.19 20.29 -28.89
N ALA A 372 -1.34 20.81 -27.99
CA ALA A 372 -0.30 21.78 -28.33
C ALA A 372 0.74 21.22 -29.31
N HIS A 373 1.19 19.98 -29.10
CA HIS A 373 2.20 19.34 -29.96
C HIS A 373 1.73 19.17 -31.40
N THR A 374 0.46 18.87 -31.59
CA THR A 374 -0.13 18.56 -32.90
C THR A 374 -0.67 19.81 -33.60
N GLY A 375 -0.78 20.93 -32.88
CA GLY A 375 -1.32 22.18 -33.39
C GLY A 375 -2.82 22.15 -33.65
N THR A 376 -3.51 21.06 -33.29
CA THR A 376 -4.96 20.98 -33.47
C THR A 376 -5.69 21.95 -32.56
N ARG A 377 -6.83 22.45 -33.06
CA ARG A 377 -7.74 23.34 -32.33
C ARG A 377 -9.07 22.66 -32.03
N HIS A 378 -9.21 21.38 -32.41
CA HIS A 378 -10.46 20.65 -32.36
C HIS A 378 -10.33 19.33 -31.59
N ALA A 379 -11.30 19.05 -30.73
CA ALA A 379 -11.43 17.80 -30.00
C ALA A 379 -12.87 17.29 -30.14
N VAL A 380 -13.03 15.99 -30.38
CA VAL A 380 -14.31 15.32 -30.56
C VAL A 380 -14.47 14.30 -29.45
N ILE A 381 -15.61 14.34 -28.76
CA ILE A 381 -15.88 13.44 -27.64
C ILE A 381 -17.29 12.87 -27.75
N GLY A 382 -17.42 11.55 -27.59
CA GLY A 382 -18.73 10.92 -27.42
C GLY A 382 -19.27 11.23 -26.03
N LEU A 383 -20.39 11.93 -25.94
CA LEU A 383 -21.00 12.33 -24.67
C LEU A 383 -22.29 11.53 -24.45
N SER A 384 -22.20 10.46 -23.66
CA SER A 384 -23.35 9.58 -23.37
C SER A 384 -24.22 10.10 -22.23
N GLY A 385 -23.71 11.02 -21.41
CA GLY A 385 -24.35 11.43 -20.15
C GLY A 385 -23.99 10.50 -18.97
N GLY A 386 -23.13 9.51 -19.18
CA GLY A 386 -22.52 8.69 -18.13
C GLY A 386 -21.22 9.29 -17.58
N LEU A 387 -20.84 8.81 -16.39
CA LEU A 387 -19.74 9.35 -15.57
C LEU A 387 -18.42 9.52 -16.32
N ASP A 388 -17.99 8.55 -17.11
CA ASP A 388 -16.64 8.57 -17.70
C ASP A 388 -16.55 9.59 -18.84
N SER A 389 -17.59 9.65 -19.69
CA SER A 389 -17.70 10.67 -20.74
C SER A 389 -17.81 12.08 -20.17
N THR A 390 -18.49 12.23 -19.03
CA THR A 390 -18.57 13.48 -18.28
C THR A 390 -17.20 13.90 -17.75
N LEU A 391 -16.46 13.00 -17.09
CA LEU A 391 -15.11 13.28 -16.62
C LEU A 391 -14.18 13.68 -17.77
N ALA A 392 -14.21 12.93 -18.87
CA ALA A 392 -13.40 13.23 -20.04
C ALA A 392 -13.74 14.59 -20.67
N LEU A 393 -15.01 15.00 -20.70
CA LEU A 393 -15.41 16.33 -21.15
C LEU A 393 -14.86 17.42 -20.24
N LEU A 394 -14.99 17.26 -18.92
CA LEU A 394 -14.47 18.22 -17.94
C LEU A 394 -12.95 18.39 -18.05
N VAL A 395 -12.23 17.28 -18.23
CA VAL A 395 -10.78 17.29 -18.49
C VAL A 395 -10.45 17.99 -19.81
N THR A 396 -11.25 17.76 -20.85
CA THR A 396 -11.05 18.39 -22.18
C THR A 396 -11.25 19.90 -22.11
N VAL A 397 -12.30 20.37 -21.43
CA VAL A 397 -12.55 21.79 -21.18
C VAL A 397 -11.38 22.42 -20.44
N ARG A 398 -10.92 21.78 -19.36
CA ARG A 398 -9.78 22.27 -18.58
C ARG A 398 -8.49 22.33 -19.40
N ALA A 399 -8.24 21.32 -20.23
CA ALA A 399 -7.11 21.30 -21.14
C ALA A 399 -7.18 22.47 -22.13
N PHE A 400 -8.33 22.71 -22.77
CA PHE A 400 -8.53 23.83 -23.69
C PHE A 400 -8.28 25.18 -23.02
N ASP A 401 -8.87 25.39 -21.84
CA ASP A 401 -8.69 26.63 -21.07
C ASP A 401 -7.22 26.87 -20.73
N SER A 402 -6.49 25.81 -20.33
CA SER A 402 -5.09 25.91 -19.91
C SER A 402 -4.12 26.36 -21.02
N ILE A 403 -4.47 26.13 -22.29
CA ILE A 403 -3.66 26.54 -23.46
C ILE A 403 -4.34 27.63 -24.30
N GLY A 404 -5.39 28.27 -23.78
CA GLY A 404 -6.08 29.39 -24.42
C GLY A 404 -6.82 29.02 -25.70
N LEU A 405 -7.30 27.77 -25.82
CA LEU A 405 -8.16 27.36 -26.91
C LEU A 405 -9.62 27.74 -26.63
N ASP A 406 -10.35 28.07 -27.69
CA ASP A 406 -11.79 28.31 -27.60
C ASP A 406 -12.53 26.98 -27.35
N ARG A 407 -13.37 26.94 -26.30
CA ARG A 407 -14.17 25.77 -25.93
C ARG A 407 -15.12 25.32 -27.04
N THR A 408 -15.50 26.21 -27.96
CA THR A 408 -16.28 25.85 -29.16
C THR A 408 -15.52 24.94 -30.12
N GLY A 409 -14.20 24.81 -29.98
CA GLY A 409 -13.40 23.78 -30.65
C GLY A 409 -13.63 22.36 -30.10
N ILE A 410 -14.34 22.21 -28.99
CA ILE A 410 -14.74 20.90 -28.45
C ILE A 410 -16.12 20.55 -29.03
N THR A 411 -16.20 19.50 -29.82
CA THR A 411 -17.46 18.94 -30.34
C THR A 411 -17.86 17.71 -29.51
N ALA A 412 -18.82 17.90 -28.62
CA ALA A 412 -19.48 16.82 -27.89
C ALA A 412 -20.60 16.21 -28.75
N VAL A 413 -20.55 14.89 -28.97
CA VAL A 413 -21.49 14.18 -29.83
C VAL A 413 -22.30 13.17 -29.01
N SER A 414 -23.61 13.41 -28.91
CA SER A 414 -24.57 12.42 -28.43
C SER A 414 -25.02 11.52 -29.60
N MET A 415 -24.93 10.20 -29.41
CA MET A 415 -25.17 9.21 -30.47
C MET A 415 -26.24 8.20 -30.05
N PRO A 416 -27.52 8.60 -30.01
CA PRO A 416 -28.59 7.75 -29.51
C PRO A 416 -28.74 6.47 -30.36
N GLY A 417 -28.77 5.34 -29.65
CA GLY A 417 -28.98 3.98 -30.17
C GLY A 417 -30.30 3.39 -29.63
N PHE A 418 -30.54 2.10 -29.85
CA PHE A 418 -31.84 1.50 -29.55
C PHE A 418 -32.21 1.48 -28.06
N GLY A 419 -31.21 1.58 -27.18
CA GLY A 419 -31.39 1.60 -25.72
C GLY A 419 -31.35 2.98 -25.05
N THR A 420 -31.11 4.06 -25.80
CA THR A 420 -30.84 5.37 -25.20
C THR A 420 -32.06 5.98 -24.52
N THR A 421 -31.91 6.40 -23.26
CA THR A 421 -32.99 7.02 -22.48
C THR A 421 -32.99 8.55 -22.58
N GLY A 422 -34.14 9.17 -22.27
CA GLY A 422 -34.28 10.63 -22.32
C GLY A 422 -33.47 11.38 -21.27
N ARG A 423 -33.23 10.77 -20.09
CA ARG A 423 -32.54 11.40 -18.96
C ARG A 423 -31.05 11.64 -19.26
N THR A 424 -30.32 10.59 -19.65
CA THR A 424 -28.87 10.67 -19.94
C THR A 424 -28.58 11.60 -21.11
N LYS A 425 -29.42 11.54 -22.15
CA LYS A 425 -29.40 12.49 -23.26
C LYS A 425 -29.59 13.95 -22.82
N GLY A 426 -30.57 14.21 -21.95
CA GLY A 426 -30.84 15.54 -21.42
C GLY A 426 -29.65 16.11 -20.64
N ASN A 427 -29.01 15.28 -19.81
CA ASN A 427 -27.83 15.66 -19.06
C ASN A 427 -26.64 15.99 -19.97
N ALA A 428 -26.40 15.19 -21.01
CA ALA A 428 -25.35 15.45 -22.00
C ALA A 428 -25.51 16.83 -22.66
N ALA A 429 -26.70 17.12 -23.19
CA ALA A 429 -26.99 18.39 -23.85
C ALA A 429 -26.89 19.59 -22.88
N THR A 430 -27.43 19.46 -21.67
CA THR A 430 -27.41 20.51 -20.64
C THR A 430 -25.98 20.83 -20.21
N LEU A 431 -25.17 19.79 -19.97
CA LEU A 431 -23.78 19.94 -19.56
C LEU A 431 -22.95 20.60 -20.66
N ALA A 432 -23.10 20.15 -21.91
CA ALA A 432 -22.37 20.72 -23.04
C ALA A 432 -22.67 22.21 -23.25
N ALA A 433 -23.96 22.58 -23.21
CA ALA A 433 -24.38 23.97 -23.29
C ALA A 433 -23.83 24.82 -22.13
N ALA A 434 -23.89 24.30 -20.90
CA ALA A 434 -23.41 25.01 -19.72
C ALA A 434 -21.89 25.20 -19.70
N LEU A 435 -21.13 24.27 -20.29
CA LEU A 435 -19.67 24.38 -20.43
C LEU A 435 -19.23 25.25 -21.60
N GLY A 436 -20.14 25.61 -22.51
CA GLY A 436 -19.86 26.41 -23.69
C GLY A 436 -19.13 25.65 -24.80
N VAL A 437 -19.39 24.34 -24.93
CA VAL A 437 -18.83 23.50 -26.00
C VAL A 437 -19.84 23.29 -27.13
N ASP A 438 -19.37 22.96 -28.34
CA ASP A 438 -20.24 22.59 -29.45
C ASP A 438 -20.91 21.23 -29.16
N PHE A 439 -22.21 21.12 -29.43
CA PHE A 439 -22.99 19.91 -29.15
C PHE A 439 -23.74 19.45 -30.39
N ARG A 440 -23.58 18.17 -30.74
CA ARG A 440 -24.25 17.53 -31.86
C ARG A 440 -24.97 16.28 -31.39
N GLU A 441 -26.17 16.08 -31.91
CA GLU A 441 -26.91 14.83 -31.74
C GLU A 441 -27.01 14.13 -33.09
N ILE A 442 -26.52 12.90 -33.17
CA ILE A 442 -26.51 12.11 -34.40
C ILE A 442 -26.97 10.68 -34.09
N PRO A 443 -28.25 10.36 -34.32
CA PRO A 443 -28.77 9.01 -34.10
C PRO A 443 -28.09 7.98 -35.02
N ILE A 444 -27.78 6.81 -34.46
CA ILE A 444 -27.08 5.74 -35.20
C ILE A 444 -28.02 4.66 -35.77
N HIS A 445 -29.33 4.74 -35.50
CA HIS A 445 -30.28 3.66 -35.83
C HIS A 445 -30.22 3.24 -37.29
N ALA A 446 -30.33 4.19 -38.23
CA ALA A 446 -30.36 3.88 -39.66
C ALA A 446 -29.06 3.22 -40.16
N ALA A 447 -27.91 3.67 -39.64
CA ALA A 447 -26.61 3.11 -39.99
C ALA A 447 -26.45 1.69 -39.43
N VAL A 448 -26.83 1.47 -38.16
CA VAL A 448 -26.77 0.14 -37.54
C VAL A 448 -27.77 -0.83 -38.17
N GLU A 449 -28.99 -0.40 -38.47
CA GLU A 449 -29.96 -1.23 -39.19
C GLU A 449 -29.47 -1.63 -40.59
N GLN A 450 -28.79 -0.71 -41.29
CA GLN A 450 -28.16 -1.03 -42.56
C GLN A 450 -27.05 -2.06 -42.37
N HIS A 451 -26.18 -1.86 -41.40
CA HIS A 451 -25.13 -2.81 -41.09
C HIS A 451 -25.67 -4.20 -40.72
N PHE A 452 -26.75 -4.27 -39.93
CA PHE A 452 -27.45 -5.53 -39.64
C PHE A 452 -27.94 -6.22 -40.91
N ARG A 453 -28.52 -5.49 -41.87
CA ARG A 453 -28.90 -6.04 -43.18
C ARG A 453 -27.69 -6.56 -43.95
N ASP A 454 -26.60 -5.81 -43.96
CA ASP A 454 -25.38 -6.14 -44.72
C ASP A 454 -24.72 -7.44 -44.22
N ILE A 455 -24.76 -7.69 -42.91
CA ILE A 455 -24.20 -8.92 -42.30
C ILE A 455 -25.23 -10.03 -42.10
N GLY A 456 -26.50 -9.79 -42.43
CA GLY A 456 -27.59 -10.73 -42.23
C GLY A 456 -27.98 -10.98 -40.76
N HIS A 457 -27.75 -10.00 -39.87
CA HIS A 457 -28.12 -10.09 -38.45
C HIS A 457 -29.59 -9.72 -38.25
N ASP A 458 -30.34 -10.55 -37.53
CA ASP A 458 -31.73 -10.26 -37.16
C ASP A 458 -31.76 -9.24 -36.00
N PRO A 459 -32.35 -8.04 -36.18
CA PRO A 459 -32.45 -7.03 -35.12
C PRO A 459 -33.18 -7.50 -33.85
N ALA A 460 -33.97 -8.58 -33.91
CA ALA A 460 -34.60 -9.18 -32.75
C ALA A 460 -33.62 -10.00 -31.89
N VAL A 461 -32.45 -10.37 -32.43
CA VAL A 461 -31.39 -11.10 -31.71
C VAL A 461 -30.46 -10.10 -31.04
N THR A 462 -30.71 -9.83 -29.76
CA THR A 462 -29.98 -8.83 -28.97
C THR A 462 -28.75 -9.44 -28.27
N ASP A 463 -27.86 -10.04 -29.06
CA ASP A 463 -26.63 -10.67 -28.57
C ASP A 463 -25.41 -9.72 -28.64
N VAL A 464 -24.22 -10.26 -28.40
CA VAL A 464 -22.95 -9.51 -28.46
C VAL A 464 -22.72 -8.84 -29.83
N THR A 465 -23.29 -9.37 -30.92
CA THR A 465 -23.21 -8.74 -32.25
C THR A 465 -24.04 -7.47 -32.27
N TYR A 466 -25.27 -7.53 -31.76
CA TYR A 466 -26.18 -6.37 -31.67
C TYR A 466 -25.56 -5.21 -30.88
N GLU A 467 -24.97 -5.52 -29.73
CA GLU A 467 -24.32 -4.54 -28.86
C GLU A 467 -23.05 -3.96 -29.51
N ASN A 468 -22.16 -4.82 -30.03
CA ASN A 468 -20.89 -4.38 -30.60
C ASN A 468 -21.06 -3.58 -31.90
N SER A 469 -22.06 -3.88 -32.74
CA SER A 469 -22.32 -3.10 -33.96
C SER A 469 -22.66 -1.65 -33.62
N GLN A 470 -23.46 -1.42 -32.58
CA GLN A 470 -23.76 -0.06 -32.11
C GLN A 470 -22.50 0.64 -31.57
N ALA A 471 -21.68 -0.04 -30.77
CA ALA A 471 -20.45 0.53 -30.23
C ALA A 471 -19.44 0.92 -31.33
N ARG A 472 -19.27 0.07 -32.35
CA ARG A 472 -18.37 0.35 -33.48
C ARG A 472 -18.86 1.49 -34.36
N GLU A 473 -20.15 1.55 -34.64
CA GLU A 473 -20.74 2.65 -35.42
C GLU A 473 -20.50 4.01 -34.75
N ARG A 474 -20.64 4.08 -33.42
CA ARG A 474 -20.33 5.30 -32.66
C ARG A 474 -18.87 5.71 -32.83
N THR A 475 -17.93 4.79 -32.70
CA THR A 475 -16.51 5.10 -32.88
C THR A 475 -16.20 5.52 -34.29
N GLN A 476 -16.75 4.85 -35.32
CA GLN A 476 -16.58 5.24 -36.72
C GLN A 476 -17.04 6.69 -36.94
N LEU A 477 -18.24 7.02 -36.47
CA LEU A 477 -18.81 8.35 -36.56
C LEU A 477 -17.90 9.40 -35.89
N LEU A 478 -17.44 9.16 -34.66
CA LEU A 478 -16.56 10.08 -33.94
C LEU A 478 -15.23 10.30 -34.68
N MET A 479 -14.63 9.23 -35.21
CA MET A 479 -13.38 9.31 -35.97
C MET A 479 -13.54 10.14 -37.24
N ASP A 480 -14.66 9.97 -37.95
CA ASP A 480 -14.93 10.72 -39.18
C ASP A 480 -15.26 12.20 -38.91
N ILE A 481 -15.95 12.52 -37.81
CA ILE A 481 -16.13 13.91 -37.37
C ILE A 481 -14.78 14.54 -36.99
N ALA A 482 -13.92 13.79 -36.29
CA ALA A 482 -12.57 14.26 -35.97
C ALA A 482 -11.76 14.54 -37.24
N ASN A 483 -11.85 13.68 -38.26
CA ASN A 483 -11.23 13.91 -39.56
C ASN A 483 -11.76 15.19 -40.24
N GLN A 484 -13.08 15.40 -40.24
CA GLN A 484 -13.70 16.61 -40.80
C GLN A 484 -13.24 17.89 -40.10
N ALA A 485 -13.07 17.84 -38.78
CA ALA A 485 -12.65 18.97 -37.97
C ALA A 485 -11.11 19.15 -37.92
N GLY A 486 -10.33 18.21 -38.45
CA GLY A 486 -8.87 18.19 -38.23
C GLY A 486 -8.48 18.03 -36.75
N GLY A 487 -9.31 17.31 -36.00
CA GLY A 487 -9.22 17.14 -34.54
C GLY A 487 -8.90 15.71 -34.09
N PHE A 488 -9.08 15.47 -32.78
CA PHE A 488 -8.89 14.16 -32.16
C PHE A 488 -10.14 13.63 -31.50
N VAL A 489 -10.33 12.31 -31.58
CA VAL A 489 -11.26 11.63 -30.68
C VAL A 489 -10.62 11.49 -29.30
N ILE A 490 -11.29 12.03 -28.29
CA ILE A 490 -10.93 11.86 -26.88
C ILE A 490 -11.62 10.63 -26.32
N GLY A 491 -10.83 9.67 -25.84
CA GLY A 491 -11.31 8.42 -25.28
C GLY A 491 -11.79 8.58 -23.83
N THR A 492 -12.90 7.93 -23.52
CA THR A 492 -13.58 8.05 -22.22
C THR A 492 -13.37 6.85 -21.31
N GLY A 493 -12.90 5.71 -21.84
CA GLY A 493 -12.77 4.45 -21.11
C GLY A 493 -11.86 4.56 -19.87
N ASP A 494 -12.31 3.94 -18.78
CA ASP A 494 -11.68 4.01 -17.46
C ASP A 494 -10.80 2.79 -17.15
N LEU A 495 -9.96 2.89 -16.10
CA LEU A 495 -9.01 1.83 -15.74
C LEU A 495 -9.70 0.49 -15.41
N SER A 496 -10.88 0.53 -14.81
CA SER A 496 -11.63 -0.65 -14.37
C SER A 496 -12.25 -1.38 -15.57
N GLU A 497 -12.78 -0.63 -16.54
CA GLU A 497 -13.22 -1.16 -17.84
C GLU A 497 -12.05 -1.80 -18.59
N LEU A 498 -10.88 -1.16 -18.58
CA LEU A 498 -9.67 -1.72 -19.18
C LEU A 498 -9.21 -3.00 -18.47
N ALA A 499 -9.32 -3.07 -17.15
CA ALA A 499 -8.97 -4.25 -16.36
C ALA A 499 -9.88 -5.44 -16.71
N LEU A 500 -11.19 -5.23 -16.71
CA LEU A 500 -12.19 -6.26 -16.99
C LEU A 500 -12.39 -6.54 -18.48
N GLY A 501 -11.76 -5.74 -19.35
CA GLY A 501 -12.03 -5.71 -20.78
C GLY A 501 -13.49 -5.46 -21.10
N TRP A 502 -14.14 -4.61 -20.30
CA TRP A 502 -15.52 -4.19 -20.48
C TRP A 502 -15.60 -3.06 -21.52
N ALA A 503 -15.25 -3.42 -22.74
CA ALA A 503 -15.23 -2.51 -23.88
C ALA A 503 -15.31 -3.32 -25.18
N THR A 504 -15.78 -2.71 -26.26
CA THR A 504 -15.77 -3.31 -27.60
C THR A 504 -14.38 -3.14 -28.22
N TYR A 505 -13.78 -4.25 -28.67
CA TYR A 505 -12.53 -4.16 -29.42
C TYR A 505 -12.77 -3.48 -30.78
N ASN A 506 -11.96 -2.46 -31.09
CA ASN A 506 -12.14 -1.47 -32.16
C ASN A 506 -13.50 -0.75 -32.13
N GLY A 507 -14.05 -0.56 -30.93
CA GLY A 507 -15.19 0.31 -30.65
C GLY A 507 -14.80 1.39 -29.65
N ASP A 508 -15.49 1.45 -28.53
CA ASP A 508 -15.43 2.50 -27.51
C ASP A 508 -14.05 2.66 -26.85
N HIS A 509 -13.22 1.61 -26.80
CA HIS A 509 -11.87 1.74 -26.25
C HIS A 509 -10.89 2.49 -27.17
N MET A 510 -11.22 2.66 -28.46
CA MET A 510 -10.32 3.25 -29.44
C MET A 510 -10.51 4.76 -29.53
N SER A 511 -9.41 5.51 -29.48
CA SER A 511 -9.37 6.96 -29.56
C SER A 511 -7.97 7.42 -29.96
N MET A 512 -7.77 8.71 -30.19
CA MET A 512 -6.43 9.27 -30.37
C MET A 512 -5.73 9.52 -29.03
N TYR A 513 -6.51 9.76 -27.96
CA TYR A 513 -5.99 9.99 -26.62
C TYR A 513 -7.05 9.70 -25.54
N GLY A 514 -6.78 8.74 -24.65
CA GLY A 514 -7.67 8.32 -23.56
C GLY A 514 -7.31 8.97 -22.23
N VAL A 515 -8.06 10.01 -21.84
CA VAL A 515 -7.76 10.80 -20.64
C VAL A 515 -8.08 10.09 -19.33
N ASN A 516 -8.98 9.10 -19.35
CA ASN A 516 -9.41 8.35 -18.16
C ASN A 516 -8.68 7.00 -17.99
N ALA A 517 -7.73 6.65 -18.87
CA ALA A 517 -7.14 5.32 -18.95
C ALA A 517 -6.40 4.84 -17.68
N SER A 518 -6.14 5.73 -16.71
CA SER A 518 -5.54 5.41 -15.42
C SER A 518 -6.40 5.80 -14.21
N VAL A 519 -7.66 6.17 -14.44
CA VAL A 519 -8.63 6.52 -13.40
C VAL A 519 -9.60 5.34 -13.23
N PRO A 520 -9.65 4.67 -12.07
CA PRO A 520 -10.61 3.59 -11.81
C PRO A 520 -12.01 4.13 -11.53
N LYS A 521 -13.04 3.29 -11.73
CA LYS A 521 -14.45 3.65 -11.59
C LYS A 521 -14.77 4.23 -10.22
N THR A 522 -14.19 3.66 -9.17
CA THR A 522 -14.37 4.19 -7.81
C THR A 522 -13.92 5.64 -7.70
N LEU A 523 -12.80 6.00 -8.36
CA LEU A 523 -12.25 7.36 -8.34
C LEU A 523 -13.00 8.33 -9.26
N VAL A 524 -13.53 7.87 -10.41
CA VAL A 524 -14.33 8.70 -11.32
C VAL A 524 -15.48 9.39 -10.57
N ARG A 525 -16.20 8.66 -9.72
CA ARG A 525 -17.31 9.23 -8.92
C ARG A 525 -16.85 10.37 -8.00
N HIS A 526 -15.71 10.22 -7.34
CA HIS A 526 -15.16 11.27 -6.47
C HIS A 526 -14.71 12.50 -7.26
N LEU A 527 -14.10 12.30 -8.43
CA LEU A 527 -13.69 13.41 -9.30
C LEU A 527 -14.90 14.18 -9.83
N VAL A 528 -15.94 13.50 -10.30
CA VAL A 528 -17.17 14.17 -10.77
C VAL A 528 -17.88 14.91 -9.64
N ARG A 529 -17.90 14.35 -8.42
CA ARG A 529 -18.43 15.04 -7.23
C ARG A 529 -17.63 16.32 -6.92
N TYR A 530 -16.30 16.21 -6.87
CA TYR A 530 -15.42 17.35 -6.67
C TYR A 530 -15.65 18.45 -7.73
N ALA A 531 -15.79 18.07 -8.99
CA ALA A 531 -16.10 19.01 -10.06
C ALA A 531 -17.46 19.69 -9.86
N ALA A 532 -18.49 18.96 -9.42
CA ALA A 532 -19.80 19.55 -9.10
C ALA A 532 -19.67 20.68 -8.08
N ASP A 533 -18.95 20.42 -6.99
CA ASP A 533 -18.73 21.39 -5.91
C ASP A 533 -17.91 22.60 -6.40
N ALA A 534 -16.93 22.38 -7.29
CA ALA A 534 -16.07 23.43 -7.82
C ALA A 534 -16.77 24.35 -8.84
N PHE A 535 -17.65 23.83 -9.70
CA PHE A 535 -18.34 24.62 -10.72
C PHE A 535 -19.55 25.39 -10.17
N GLY A 536 -20.35 24.76 -9.30
CA GLY A 536 -21.61 25.32 -8.80
C GLY A 536 -22.73 25.45 -9.85
N GLY A 537 -23.90 25.91 -9.41
CA GLY A 537 -24.97 26.39 -10.29
C GLY A 537 -25.62 25.30 -11.15
N GLN A 538 -25.77 25.54 -12.46
CA GLN A 538 -26.40 24.57 -13.37
C GLN A 538 -25.51 23.36 -13.66
N ILE A 539 -24.18 23.58 -13.71
CA ILE A 539 -23.22 22.50 -13.95
C ILE A 539 -23.25 21.53 -12.76
N GLU A 540 -23.18 22.04 -11.53
CA GLU A 540 -23.32 21.24 -10.31
C GLU A 540 -24.57 20.36 -10.35
N ARG A 541 -25.76 20.94 -10.52
CA ARG A 541 -27.02 20.18 -10.59
C ARG A 541 -26.99 19.06 -11.63
N THR A 542 -26.40 19.33 -12.80
CA THR A 542 -26.30 18.35 -13.88
C THR A 542 -25.32 17.23 -13.53
N LEU A 543 -24.17 17.56 -12.94
CA LEU A 543 -23.18 16.56 -12.50
C LEU A 543 -23.70 15.70 -11.35
N LEU A 544 -24.50 16.28 -10.44
CA LEU A 544 -25.18 15.52 -9.38
C LEU A 544 -26.21 14.54 -9.95
N ASP A 545 -27.01 14.96 -10.95
CA ASP A 545 -27.95 14.04 -11.61
C ASP A 545 -27.24 12.89 -12.35
N ILE A 546 -26.08 13.17 -12.96
CA ILE A 546 -25.22 12.15 -13.59
C ILE A 546 -24.69 11.16 -12.54
N LEU A 547 -24.28 11.62 -11.36
CA LEU A 547 -23.83 10.76 -10.25
C LEU A 547 -24.92 9.83 -9.72
N ASP A 548 -26.17 10.31 -9.71
CA ASP A 548 -27.35 9.56 -9.27
C ASP A 548 -27.90 8.62 -10.34
N THR A 549 -27.36 8.67 -11.56
CA THR A 549 -27.75 7.78 -12.65
C THR A 549 -27.04 6.42 -12.52
N PRO A 550 -27.76 5.28 -12.62
CA PRO A 550 -27.15 3.96 -12.61
C PRO A 550 -26.14 3.76 -13.75
N VAL A 551 -25.05 3.02 -13.49
CA VAL A 551 -24.03 2.72 -14.52
C VAL A 551 -24.56 1.69 -15.52
N SER A 552 -24.61 2.07 -16.80
CA SER A 552 -25.17 1.25 -17.89
C SER A 552 -24.54 1.60 -19.25
N PRO A 553 -24.41 0.63 -20.18
CA PRO A 553 -24.02 0.90 -21.56
C PRO A 553 -25.20 1.33 -22.47
N GLU A 554 -26.46 1.26 -21.99
CA GLU A 554 -27.69 1.63 -22.72
C GLU A 554 -27.75 1.11 -24.19
N LEU A 555 -27.36 -0.15 -24.41
CA LEU A 555 -27.37 -0.76 -25.76
C LEU A 555 -28.63 -1.54 -26.05
N LEU A 556 -29.25 -2.12 -25.03
CA LEU A 556 -30.53 -2.85 -25.16
C LEU A 556 -31.73 -1.91 -25.00
N PRO A 557 -32.85 -2.21 -25.69
CA PRO A 557 -34.09 -1.45 -25.54
C PRO A 557 -34.47 -1.29 -24.07
N PRO A 558 -34.98 -0.11 -23.66
CA PRO A 558 -35.42 0.12 -22.30
C PRO A 558 -36.56 -0.84 -21.93
N THR A 559 -36.71 -1.06 -20.63
CA THR A 559 -37.85 -1.82 -20.09
C THR A 559 -39.18 -1.12 -20.44
N GLY A 560 -40.30 -1.83 -20.39
CA GLY A 560 -41.60 -1.34 -20.87
C GLY A 560 -42.14 -0.05 -20.21
N ASP A 561 -41.49 0.42 -19.15
CA ASP A 561 -41.73 1.67 -18.41
C ASP A 561 -40.71 2.79 -18.74
N GLY A 562 -39.83 2.59 -19.72
CA GLY A 562 -38.82 3.55 -20.16
C GLY A 562 -37.56 3.61 -19.28
N GLN A 563 -37.39 2.69 -18.33
CA GLN A 563 -36.19 2.60 -17.49
C GLN A 563 -35.07 1.80 -18.16
N ILE A 564 -33.83 2.08 -17.72
CA ILE A 564 -32.62 1.41 -18.17
C ILE A 564 -32.73 -0.10 -17.93
N ALA A 565 -32.63 -0.90 -19.01
CA ALA A 565 -32.76 -2.36 -18.94
C ALA A 565 -31.46 -3.09 -18.53
N GLN A 566 -30.29 -2.50 -18.80
CA GLN A 566 -28.99 -3.09 -18.48
C GLN A 566 -28.32 -2.34 -17.33
N ARG A 567 -27.87 -3.04 -16.29
CA ARG A 567 -26.96 -2.46 -15.29
C ARG A 567 -25.62 -3.18 -15.38
N THR A 568 -24.54 -2.42 -15.59
CA THR A 568 -23.23 -3.01 -15.83
C THR A 568 -22.79 -3.90 -14.66
N GLU A 569 -22.98 -3.43 -13.43
CA GLU A 569 -22.56 -4.13 -12.21
C GLU A 569 -23.29 -5.47 -11.99
N ASP A 570 -24.50 -5.65 -12.55
CA ASP A 570 -25.21 -6.93 -12.48
C ASP A 570 -24.52 -8.01 -13.35
N LEU A 571 -23.78 -7.59 -14.39
CA LEU A 571 -23.08 -8.48 -15.32
C LEU A 571 -21.61 -8.69 -14.99
N VAL A 572 -20.92 -7.62 -14.58
CA VAL A 572 -19.47 -7.67 -14.29
C VAL A 572 -19.14 -7.70 -12.82
N GLY A 573 -20.09 -7.40 -11.93
CA GLY A 573 -19.88 -7.29 -10.49
C GLY A 573 -19.58 -5.86 -10.05
N PRO A 574 -19.53 -5.63 -8.72
CA PRO A 574 -19.29 -4.30 -8.15
C PRO A 574 -17.86 -3.83 -8.43
N TYR A 575 -17.72 -2.61 -8.94
CA TYR A 575 -16.41 -2.06 -9.30
C TYR A 575 -15.48 -1.90 -8.08
N GLU A 576 -16.01 -1.66 -6.89
CA GLU A 576 -15.17 -1.54 -5.68
C GLU A 576 -14.41 -2.83 -5.35
N LEU A 577 -15.00 -4.01 -5.59
CA LEU A 577 -14.27 -5.28 -5.45
C LEU A 577 -13.20 -5.43 -6.53
N HIS A 578 -13.53 -5.16 -7.80
CA HIS A 578 -12.58 -5.29 -8.90
C HIS A 578 -11.41 -4.32 -8.77
N ASP A 579 -11.67 -3.08 -8.37
CA ASP A 579 -10.65 -2.07 -8.13
C ASP A 579 -9.78 -2.46 -6.92
N PHE A 580 -10.36 -3.04 -5.87
CA PHE A 580 -9.61 -3.61 -4.75
C PHE A 580 -8.66 -4.74 -5.21
N PHE A 581 -9.17 -5.70 -5.99
CA PHE A 581 -8.37 -6.81 -6.53
C PHE A 581 -7.27 -6.31 -7.46
N LEU A 582 -7.61 -5.38 -8.36
CA LEU A 582 -6.70 -4.77 -9.32
C LEU A 582 -5.54 -4.07 -8.62
N TYR A 583 -5.83 -3.28 -7.58
CA TYR A 583 -4.80 -2.57 -6.83
C TYR A 583 -3.78 -3.53 -6.23
N HIS A 584 -4.25 -4.53 -5.48
CA HIS A 584 -3.37 -5.46 -4.78
C HIS A 584 -2.61 -6.40 -5.72
N LEU A 585 -3.23 -6.82 -6.84
CA LEU A 585 -2.56 -7.56 -7.89
C LEU A 585 -1.44 -6.74 -8.54
N LEU A 586 -1.73 -5.51 -9.01
CA LEU A 586 -0.78 -4.75 -9.82
C LEU A 586 0.29 -4.05 -9.00
N ARG A 587 -0.06 -3.55 -7.81
CA ARG A 587 0.89 -2.83 -6.97
C ARG A 587 1.87 -3.78 -6.31
N PHE A 588 1.38 -4.90 -5.77
CA PHE A 588 2.19 -5.77 -4.91
C PHE A 588 2.35 -7.20 -5.44
N GLY A 589 1.64 -7.60 -6.49
CA GLY A 589 1.73 -8.97 -7.01
C GLY A 589 1.24 -10.01 -6.00
N PHE A 590 0.31 -9.64 -5.12
CA PHE A 590 -0.20 -10.54 -4.09
C PHE A 590 -0.91 -11.76 -4.70
N ALA A 591 -0.80 -12.88 -3.99
CA ALA A 591 -1.50 -14.10 -4.31
C ALA A 591 -3.03 -13.91 -4.16
N PRO A 592 -3.86 -14.53 -5.02
CA PRO A 592 -5.31 -14.47 -4.93
C PRO A 592 -5.86 -14.79 -3.53
N GLY A 593 -5.29 -15.77 -2.81
CA GLY A 593 -5.74 -16.12 -1.47
C GLY A 593 -5.58 -15.00 -0.45
N LYS A 594 -4.47 -14.27 -0.51
CA LYS A 594 -4.24 -13.08 0.31
C LYS A 594 -5.24 -11.97 -0.03
N ILE A 595 -5.41 -11.68 -1.32
CA ILE A 595 -6.36 -10.66 -1.79
C ILE A 595 -7.79 -11.02 -1.34
N PHE A 596 -8.18 -12.29 -1.45
CA PHE A 596 -9.48 -12.81 -1.03
C PHE A 596 -9.74 -12.56 0.46
N ARG A 597 -8.81 -12.96 1.33
CA ARG A 597 -8.94 -12.82 2.78
C ARG A 597 -8.89 -11.35 3.23
N MET A 598 -8.03 -10.54 2.62
CA MET A 598 -8.03 -9.09 2.80
C MET A 598 -9.38 -8.46 2.42
N ALA A 599 -9.98 -8.91 1.32
CA ALA A 599 -11.29 -8.44 0.89
C ALA A 599 -12.40 -8.90 1.85
N CYS A 600 -12.41 -10.16 2.29
CA CYS A 600 -13.37 -10.67 3.27
C CYS A 600 -13.38 -9.82 4.54
N ARG A 601 -12.20 -9.42 5.04
CA ARG A 601 -12.08 -8.52 6.18
C ARG A 601 -12.56 -7.10 5.86
N SER A 602 -12.11 -6.53 4.74
CA SER A 602 -12.38 -5.12 4.39
C SER A 602 -13.84 -4.86 4.02
N PHE A 603 -14.52 -5.85 3.46
CA PHE A 603 -15.91 -5.79 3.03
C PHE A 603 -16.88 -6.54 3.95
N ALA A 604 -16.43 -6.94 5.14
CA ALA A 604 -17.29 -7.56 6.14
C ALA A 604 -18.56 -6.73 6.39
N GLY A 605 -19.72 -7.39 6.31
CA GLY A 605 -21.04 -6.76 6.45
C GLY A 605 -21.57 -6.06 5.19
N THR A 606 -20.76 -5.91 4.13
CA THR A 606 -21.19 -5.38 2.82
C THR A 606 -21.41 -6.50 1.82
N TYR A 607 -20.46 -7.44 1.72
CA TYR A 607 -20.53 -8.60 0.83
C TYR A 607 -20.32 -9.88 1.64
N ASP A 608 -21.06 -10.93 1.31
CA ASP A 608 -20.78 -12.26 1.83
C ASP A 608 -19.53 -12.87 1.17
N VAL A 609 -18.97 -13.88 1.83
CA VAL A 609 -17.70 -14.53 1.42
C VAL A 609 -17.81 -15.13 0.02
N HIS A 610 -18.93 -15.78 -0.32
CA HIS A 610 -19.16 -16.39 -1.63
C HIS A 610 -19.24 -15.34 -2.74
N THR A 611 -19.86 -14.18 -2.48
CA THR A 611 -19.90 -13.04 -3.39
C THR A 611 -18.49 -12.54 -3.70
N ILE A 612 -17.63 -12.37 -2.69
CA ILE A 612 -16.23 -11.94 -2.89
C ILE A 612 -15.46 -12.98 -3.70
N TRP A 613 -15.58 -14.26 -3.37
CA TRP A 613 -14.93 -15.36 -4.08
C TRP A 613 -15.34 -15.41 -5.56
N SER A 614 -16.65 -15.36 -5.83
CA SER A 614 -17.22 -15.39 -7.17
C SER A 614 -16.67 -14.24 -8.04
N TRP A 615 -16.64 -13.02 -7.51
CA TRP A 615 -16.14 -11.86 -8.24
C TRP A 615 -14.63 -11.84 -8.40
N LEU A 616 -13.87 -12.35 -7.43
CA LEU A 616 -12.41 -12.55 -7.57
C LEU A 616 -12.10 -13.52 -8.71
N ARG A 617 -12.85 -14.61 -8.81
CA ARG A 617 -12.73 -15.58 -9.89
C ARG A 617 -13.07 -14.95 -11.26
N VAL A 618 -14.16 -14.19 -11.33
CA VAL A 618 -14.54 -13.43 -12.54
C VAL A 618 -13.46 -12.43 -12.92
N PHE A 619 -12.89 -11.71 -11.96
CA PHE A 619 -11.81 -10.75 -12.15
C PHE A 619 -10.61 -11.41 -12.82
N TYR A 620 -10.02 -12.45 -12.24
CA TYR A 620 -8.84 -13.10 -12.82
C TYR A 620 -9.12 -13.71 -14.19
N ARG A 621 -10.28 -14.35 -14.38
CA ARG A 621 -10.69 -14.89 -15.70
C ARG A 621 -10.73 -13.79 -16.76
N ARG A 622 -11.41 -12.68 -16.47
CA ARG A 622 -11.56 -11.57 -17.43
C ARG A 622 -10.27 -10.80 -17.60
N PHE A 623 -9.58 -10.48 -16.52
CA PHE A 623 -8.31 -9.79 -16.53
C PHE A 623 -7.34 -10.51 -17.46
N PHE A 624 -7.16 -11.82 -17.34
CA PHE A 624 -6.27 -12.54 -18.24
C PHE A 624 -6.79 -12.60 -19.69
N ALA A 625 -8.03 -13.02 -19.90
CA ALA A 625 -8.59 -13.24 -21.23
C ALA A 625 -8.71 -11.96 -22.07
N GLN A 626 -8.75 -10.79 -21.45
CA GLN A 626 -8.96 -9.52 -22.13
C GLN A 626 -7.68 -8.71 -22.38
N GLN A 627 -6.50 -9.29 -22.12
CA GLN A 627 -5.22 -8.60 -22.33
C GLN A 627 -5.00 -8.15 -23.78
N PHE A 628 -5.53 -8.88 -24.77
CA PHE A 628 -5.41 -8.49 -26.18
C PHE A 628 -6.02 -7.10 -26.47
N LYS A 629 -7.07 -6.70 -25.74
CA LYS A 629 -7.64 -5.35 -25.85
C LYS A 629 -6.65 -4.30 -25.33
N ARG A 630 -5.97 -4.62 -24.23
CA ARG A 630 -4.98 -3.72 -23.60
C ARG A 630 -3.71 -3.56 -24.42
N SER A 631 -3.32 -4.58 -25.17
CA SER A 631 -2.16 -4.54 -26.06
C SER A 631 -2.26 -3.46 -27.15
N CYS A 632 -3.48 -2.99 -27.47
CA CYS A 632 -3.75 -1.95 -28.47
C CYS A 632 -4.35 -0.68 -27.86
N LEU A 633 -4.02 -0.32 -26.62
CA LEU A 633 -4.58 0.89 -26.00
C LEU A 633 -4.05 2.18 -26.63
N PRO A 634 -4.94 3.18 -26.84
CA PRO A 634 -4.55 4.56 -27.13
C PRO A 634 -3.57 5.11 -26.09
N ASP A 635 -2.92 6.21 -26.44
CA ASP A 635 -2.11 6.96 -25.47
C ASP A 635 -2.99 7.61 -24.42
N GLY A 636 -2.49 7.74 -23.19
CA GLY A 636 -3.17 8.40 -22.10
C GLY A 636 -2.21 8.62 -20.94
N PRO A 637 -2.46 9.62 -20.08
CA PRO A 637 -1.59 9.89 -18.95
C PRO A 637 -1.80 8.84 -17.85
N LYS A 638 -0.72 8.47 -17.16
CA LYS A 638 -0.80 7.81 -15.85
C LYS A 638 -0.97 8.90 -14.78
N VAL A 639 -2.12 8.92 -14.11
CA VAL A 639 -2.41 9.89 -13.04
C VAL A 639 -2.44 9.23 -11.66
N GLY A 640 -2.86 7.97 -11.59
CA GLY A 640 -2.87 7.18 -10.36
C GLY A 640 -1.56 6.40 -10.12
N SER A 641 -1.59 5.59 -9.06
CA SER A 641 -0.48 4.71 -8.68
C SER A 641 -0.22 3.56 -9.66
N VAL A 642 -1.21 3.21 -10.48
CA VAL A 642 -1.22 2.09 -11.43
C VAL A 642 -1.85 2.51 -12.76
N THR A 643 -1.34 1.96 -13.87
CA THR A 643 -2.00 1.97 -15.19
C THR A 643 -1.91 0.60 -15.86
N LEU A 644 -2.72 0.39 -16.90
CA LEU A 644 -2.76 -0.84 -17.69
C LEU A 644 -2.14 -0.70 -19.09
N SER A 645 -1.41 0.39 -19.33
CA SER A 645 -0.70 0.60 -20.59
C SER A 645 0.36 -0.48 -20.82
N PRO A 646 0.37 -1.15 -22.00
CA PRO A 646 1.40 -2.13 -22.37
C PRO A 646 2.78 -1.49 -22.60
N ARG A 647 2.82 -0.15 -22.62
CA ARG A 647 4.02 0.68 -22.76
C ARG A 647 4.54 1.17 -21.40
N GLY A 648 3.76 0.99 -20.33
CA GLY A 648 4.07 1.46 -18.98
C GLY A 648 4.07 0.32 -17.98
N ASP A 649 3.22 0.44 -16.96
CA ASP A 649 3.23 -0.41 -15.77
C ASP A 649 2.93 -1.89 -16.01
N TRP A 650 2.13 -2.25 -17.03
CA TRP A 650 1.63 -3.62 -17.20
C TRP A 650 2.02 -4.25 -18.53
N ARG A 651 2.92 -5.23 -18.49
CA ARG A 651 3.42 -5.95 -19.68
C ARG A 651 3.11 -7.43 -19.55
N MET A 652 1.94 -7.84 -20.03
CA MET A 652 1.53 -9.25 -20.06
C MET A 652 1.27 -9.73 -21.49
N PRO A 653 1.71 -10.95 -21.86
CA PRO A 653 1.32 -11.57 -23.13
C PRO A 653 -0.20 -11.72 -23.25
N SER A 654 -0.74 -11.48 -24.44
CA SER A 654 -2.19 -11.58 -24.71
C SER A 654 -2.73 -13.01 -24.63
N ASP A 655 -1.84 -13.99 -24.72
CA ASP A 655 -2.04 -15.44 -24.73
C ASP A 655 -1.64 -16.12 -23.40
N ALA A 656 -1.45 -15.33 -22.34
CA ALA A 656 -1.15 -15.84 -21.01
C ALA A 656 -2.31 -16.65 -20.41
N SER A 657 -1.99 -17.80 -19.81
CA SER A 657 -2.96 -18.65 -19.12
C SER A 657 -3.20 -18.18 -17.69
N ALA A 658 -4.47 -18.08 -17.29
CA ALA A 658 -4.88 -17.76 -15.91
C ALA A 658 -4.89 -18.98 -14.97
N ARG A 659 -4.55 -20.17 -15.46
CA ARG A 659 -4.80 -21.45 -14.77
C ARG A 659 -4.22 -21.51 -13.36
N LEU A 660 -3.02 -20.96 -13.14
CA LEU A 660 -2.36 -20.98 -11.83
C LEU A 660 -3.18 -20.23 -10.78
N TRP A 661 -3.55 -18.97 -11.08
CA TRP A 661 -4.35 -18.13 -10.18
C TRP A 661 -5.77 -18.66 -9.99
N LEU A 662 -6.40 -19.18 -11.06
CA LEU A 662 -7.74 -19.75 -10.95
C LEU A 662 -7.77 -21.02 -10.11
N ALA A 663 -6.75 -21.88 -10.20
CA ALA A 663 -6.67 -23.08 -9.37
C ALA A 663 -6.55 -22.73 -7.88
N GLU A 664 -5.77 -21.69 -7.53
CA GLU A 664 -5.72 -21.17 -6.17
C GLU A 664 -7.08 -20.62 -5.73
N ILE A 665 -7.73 -19.80 -6.55
CA ILE A 665 -9.07 -19.26 -6.24
C ILE A 665 -10.10 -20.38 -6.05
N ASP A 666 -10.11 -21.38 -6.94
CA ASP A 666 -11.04 -22.50 -6.87
C ASP A 666 -10.81 -23.33 -5.59
N SER A 667 -9.59 -23.38 -5.04
CA SER A 667 -9.33 -24.03 -3.75
C SER A 667 -9.95 -23.32 -2.55
N LEU A 668 -10.26 -22.02 -2.69
CA LEU A 668 -10.85 -21.14 -1.67
C LEU A 668 -12.39 -21.12 -1.70
N GLU A 669 -13.02 -21.99 -2.49
CA GLU A 669 -14.49 -22.04 -2.61
C GLU A 669 -15.13 -22.27 -1.21
N PRO A 670 -16.00 -21.34 -0.73
CA PRO A 670 -16.52 -21.37 0.65
C PRO A 670 -17.49 -22.51 0.97
#